data_AF-A0A6G0UYT5-F1
#
_entry.id   AF-A0A6G0UYT5-F1
#
_cell.length_a   1.000
_cell.length_b   1.000
_cell.length_c   1.000
_cell.angle_alpha   90.00
_cell.angle_beta   90.00
_cell.angle_gamma   90.00
#
_symmetry.space_group_name_H-M   'P 1'
#
loop_
_entity.id
_entity.type
_entity.pdbx_description
1 polymer ?
#
loop_
_entity_poly.entity_id
_entity_poly.type
_entity_poly.pdbx_seq_one_letter_code
_entity_poly.pdbx_strand_id
1 'polypeptide(L)'
;MHRFCSTLLFSGLVSLISAHADDDFFKEPVRRDPHAKLVIFGARHANRNPSKFLNESKGYYGFEGSMELTAFGKRQGYAFGRELRVFLQSFLNGNYIPSEASFYTSSASRTQMTLQAVLAGLFPPRSFAVWNLALDWSPVPYTIDDPMLRMYSVACPESTTAWKPIDDETLDVMETEKHKVDPILQYISSHTGWNPTLSSVADLADNLHQFEIHNLSLPDWLEVDNFTTSVNSTLFDEIMALQEYPQIQCANYKPCRNLMAGVWLQTLSDRLHKISNGTEEDPMTQKLLGFISHTEIVLSAMLAMGLIADRVETTGGFILEVRDTPVWEARLLEHEPLAADEHLIFRANYGPELKKLASNDEWIPLDDLIDFIRSNAISNWPVACGIKDEDTGEVPSDTDKLIVDVLEVVKSEKEKTNCASPQYLEPEIKPPGHIPPSENAVNVDLKATVEEPEKSVPSKSEPVPEVKKLQPPLPKPESPSIKPQPSLPKPQPSLSKPQNPSPAKVEQKNSKVDDSELQKVETKPLTSEESKPEPAKSAANYKYNDCLSDTLFVVDSTSSVGKIFEKHRNYVSNVIKDLDISPGKNHIGIIVYSSKYRQKVKVSLADPQDKGNITKVISNLPFFSGVTATGQALRLAQQELKNRRSDVVTNLVVITDGFSYDYIDEPIKELHQVNNLRTFAVVLSEACRKFELLMISETEDNLFQGDESYKDLLKRLQQCNEKSGGDSITSNEENEEEDNGVESEDKSGENEKSDEEKSDSGSSSESKNEESDEEESKSNSSNSSKSEEDEKENGSEEKKPKDCSFDVAFVIDASGSLKQRYLKQVEMASELVDIFGENSNFALVKYSGKRQIRVPVPLGSNKTATEFKSILTKQRFMGGTTFTDLALDKAFDEFNGPGRNGDSHPVAIVFTDGFSRTDPLPNAKKLHDKSIPVFAIGVSDGHTVNERELRDIATDPAHVYLDTNFQALKDTLVQLSKTC
;
A
#
# COMPACT_ATOMS: atom_id res chain seq x y z
N MET A 1 17.28 -75.73 3.88
CA MET A 1 16.92 -74.56 4.73
C MET A 1 17.65 -73.36 4.13
N HIS A 2 17.02 -72.57 3.26
CA HIS A 2 16.10 -71.45 3.55
C HIS A 2 16.82 -70.24 4.15
N ARG A 3 16.86 -69.03 3.54
CA ARG A 3 16.59 -68.56 2.15
C ARG A 3 17.64 -67.45 1.88
N PHE A 4 18.52 -67.49 0.88
CA PHE A 4 18.34 -67.27 -0.58
C PHE A 4 17.94 -65.85 -1.04
N CYS A 5 18.95 -64.98 -1.15
CA CYS A 5 19.40 -64.24 -2.35
C CYS A 5 18.45 -64.04 -3.56
N SER A 6 18.47 -62.83 -4.14
CA SER A 6 18.76 -62.63 -5.59
C SER A 6 19.33 -61.23 -5.86
N THR A 7 20.02 -61.06 -6.99
CA THR A 7 20.59 -59.80 -7.51
C THR A 7 20.00 -59.43 -8.89
N LEU A 8 20.44 -58.26 -9.40
CA LEU A 8 20.47 -57.80 -10.81
C LEU A 8 19.33 -56.93 -11.37
N LEU A 9 19.79 -55.84 -12.01
CA LEU A 9 19.23 -55.08 -13.14
C LEU A 9 17.89 -54.34 -12.95
N PHE A 10 17.98 -53.01 -12.85
CA PHE A 10 17.59 -52.13 -13.96
C PHE A 10 18.33 -50.79 -13.90
N SER A 11 18.89 -50.34 -15.02
CA SER A 11 19.52 -49.02 -15.18
C SER A 11 18.87 -48.33 -16.37
N GLY A 12 18.09 -47.25 -16.14
CA GLY A 12 17.40 -46.60 -17.25
C GLY A 12 16.28 -45.63 -16.91
N LEU A 13 16.51 -44.64 -16.04
CA LEU A 13 15.94 -43.29 -16.21
C LEU A 13 16.69 -42.28 -15.33
N VAL A 14 17.58 -41.48 -15.93
CA VAL A 14 18.24 -40.33 -15.30
C VAL A 14 18.34 -39.21 -16.32
N SER A 15 17.32 -38.36 -16.40
CA SER A 15 17.29 -37.02 -17.02
C SER A 15 15.92 -36.38 -16.79
N LEU A 16 15.87 -35.04 -16.83
CA LEU A 16 14.64 -34.24 -16.95
C LEU A 16 13.62 -34.34 -15.79
N ILE A 17 14.07 -34.08 -14.56
CA ILE A 17 13.43 -33.03 -13.75
C ILE A 17 14.55 -32.08 -13.34
N SER A 18 14.57 -30.88 -13.92
CA SER A 18 15.62 -29.88 -13.70
C SER A 18 15.03 -28.65 -13.02
N ALA A 19 15.69 -28.22 -11.94
CA ALA A 19 15.48 -27.00 -11.14
C ALA A 19 14.39 -26.03 -11.66
N HIS A 20 13.24 -26.01 -10.97
CA HIS A 20 12.18 -24.98 -11.02
C HIS A 20 11.58 -24.82 -9.60
N ALA A 21 12.44 -24.59 -8.60
CA ALA A 21 12.05 -24.51 -7.19
C ALA A 21 13.06 -23.69 -6.33
N ASP A 22 13.66 -22.65 -6.90
CA ASP A 22 14.60 -21.74 -6.24
C ASP A 22 14.11 -20.28 -6.40
N ASP A 23 14.55 -19.39 -5.49
CA ASP A 23 14.54 -17.92 -5.59
C ASP A 23 13.19 -17.18 -5.75
N ASP A 24 12.28 -17.32 -4.78
CA ASP A 24 11.42 -16.18 -4.36
C ASP A 24 12.24 -15.28 -3.40
N PHE A 25 13.14 -14.48 -3.98
CA PHE A 25 14.02 -13.57 -3.25
C PHE A 25 13.23 -12.44 -2.59
N PHE A 26 13.65 -12.00 -1.40
CA PHE A 26 13.08 -10.81 -0.78
C PHE A 26 13.36 -9.58 -1.64
N LYS A 27 12.29 -8.91 -2.10
CA LYS A 27 12.38 -7.70 -2.92
C LYS A 27 12.79 -6.52 -2.03
N GLU A 28 14.09 -6.24 -1.98
CA GLU A 28 14.65 -5.12 -1.20
C GLU A 28 14.55 -3.78 -1.96
N PRO A 29 14.24 -2.66 -1.26
CA PRO A 29 14.17 -1.33 -1.88
C PRO A 29 15.54 -0.84 -2.36
N VAL A 30 15.67 -0.60 -3.66
CA VAL A 30 16.90 -0.11 -4.29
C VAL A 30 16.91 1.42 -4.37
N ARG A 31 18.02 2.03 -3.92
CA ARG A 31 18.28 3.47 -4.11
C ARG A 31 18.99 3.71 -5.46
N ARG A 32 18.64 4.83 -6.11
CA ARG A 32 19.34 5.38 -7.28
C ARG A 32 20.83 5.56 -7.00
N ASP A 33 21.67 5.20 -7.95
CA ASP A 33 23.12 5.41 -7.89
C ASP A 33 23.43 6.93 -7.89
N PRO A 34 24.30 7.44 -7.00
CA PRO A 34 24.71 8.84 -6.99
C PRO A 34 25.16 9.36 -8.37
N HIS A 35 25.86 8.52 -9.15
CA HIS A 35 26.49 8.83 -10.43
C HIS A 35 25.58 8.66 -11.66
N ALA A 36 24.36 8.13 -11.49
CA ALA A 36 23.44 7.93 -12.61
C ALA A 36 23.15 9.25 -13.37
N LYS A 37 23.09 9.17 -14.70
CA LYS A 37 22.85 10.28 -15.66
C LYS A 37 21.50 10.20 -16.34
N LEU A 38 21.05 8.99 -16.60
CA LEU A 38 19.77 8.68 -17.23
C LEU A 38 19.05 7.61 -16.42
N VAL A 39 17.78 7.85 -16.16
CA VAL A 39 16.84 6.84 -15.68
C VAL A 39 15.72 6.72 -16.72
N ILE A 40 15.35 5.49 -17.06
CA ILE A 40 14.21 5.17 -17.91
C ILE A 40 13.27 4.27 -17.13
N PHE A 41 11.96 4.54 -17.10
CA PHE A 41 10.98 3.58 -16.58
C PHE A 41 9.96 3.15 -17.64
N GLY A 42 9.55 1.89 -17.60
CA GLY A 42 8.54 1.32 -18.50
C GLY A 42 7.55 0.46 -17.74
N ALA A 43 6.29 0.89 -17.65
CA ALA A 43 5.28 0.27 -16.79
C ALA A 43 3.95 -0.03 -17.49
N ARG A 44 3.24 -1.05 -16.99
CA ARG A 44 1.85 -1.36 -17.35
C ARG A 44 0.93 -0.25 -16.85
N HIS A 45 -0.22 -0.02 -17.49
CA HIS A 45 -1.26 0.82 -16.91
C HIS A 45 -1.71 0.29 -15.54
N ALA A 46 -2.34 1.16 -14.77
CA ALA A 46 -2.92 0.78 -13.50
C ALA A 46 -4.18 -0.08 -13.66
N ASN A 47 -4.75 -0.51 -12.52
CA ASN A 47 -5.99 -1.26 -12.47
C ASN A 47 -7.12 -0.58 -13.29
N ARG A 48 -7.76 -1.39 -14.13
CA ARG A 48 -8.85 -1.01 -15.05
C ARG A 48 -10.07 -1.90 -14.81
N ASN A 49 -11.23 -1.43 -15.26
CA ASN A 49 -12.41 -2.28 -15.36
C ASN A 49 -12.17 -3.45 -16.35
N PRO A 50 -12.92 -4.57 -16.23
CA PRO A 50 -12.98 -5.62 -17.24
C PRO A 50 -13.55 -5.10 -18.57
N SER A 51 -13.41 -5.88 -19.64
CA SER A 51 -14.05 -5.58 -20.93
C SER A 51 -15.55 -5.92 -20.90
N LYS A 52 -15.93 -7.02 -20.25
CA LYS A 52 -17.30 -7.48 -20.08
C LYS A 52 -17.62 -7.57 -18.59
N PHE A 53 -18.62 -6.83 -18.13
CA PHE A 53 -19.06 -6.91 -16.75
C PHE A 53 -19.91 -8.16 -16.52
N LEU A 54 -19.68 -8.84 -15.39
CA LEU A 54 -20.57 -9.84 -14.84
C LEU A 54 -21.93 -9.19 -14.51
N ASN A 55 -23.04 -9.91 -14.73
CA ASN A 55 -24.37 -9.27 -14.71
C ASN A 55 -24.79 -8.85 -13.29
N GLU A 56 -24.43 -9.65 -12.29
CA GLU A 56 -24.73 -9.42 -10.87
C GLU A 56 -24.04 -8.16 -10.32
N SER A 57 -22.87 -7.76 -10.87
CA SER A 57 -22.05 -6.64 -10.37
C SER A 57 -22.35 -5.29 -11.01
N LYS A 58 -23.19 -5.27 -12.06
CA LYS A 58 -23.31 -4.16 -13.00
C LYS A 58 -23.88 -2.88 -12.38
N GLY A 59 -22.99 -2.01 -11.91
CA GLY A 59 -23.31 -0.73 -11.27
C GLY A 59 -22.80 -0.58 -9.84
N TYR A 60 -22.15 -1.59 -9.25
CA TYR A 60 -21.44 -1.46 -7.96
C TYR A 60 -20.00 -0.94 -8.15
N TYR A 61 -19.35 -1.36 -9.24
CA TYR A 61 -18.16 -0.74 -9.83
C TYR A 61 -18.41 -0.51 -11.33
N GLY A 62 -17.40 -0.05 -12.07
CA GLY A 62 -17.52 0.15 -13.52
C GLY A 62 -18.11 1.48 -13.96
N PHE A 63 -18.24 2.45 -13.05
CA PHE A 63 -18.79 3.79 -13.35
C PHE A 63 -18.02 4.54 -14.43
N GLU A 64 -16.71 4.31 -14.57
CA GLU A 64 -15.89 4.86 -15.65
C GLU A 64 -16.14 4.21 -17.02
N GLY A 65 -16.74 3.02 -17.05
CA GLY A 65 -16.97 2.23 -18.27
C GLY A 65 -16.06 1.01 -18.41
N SER A 66 -16.35 0.21 -19.44
CA SER A 66 -15.59 -0.99 -19.82
C SER A 66 -14.13 -0.62 -20.20
N MET A 67 -13.17 -1.43 -19.75
CA MET A 67 -11.72 -1.25 -19.95
C MET A 67 -11.10 0.09 -19.46
N GLU A 68 -11.88 0.98 -18.83
CA GLU A 68 -11.42 2.28 -18.35
C GLU A 68 -10.72 2.23 -16.98
N LEU A 69 -9.91 3.25 -16.69
CA LEU A 69 -9.09 3.30 -15.48
C LEU A 69 -9.95 3.53 -14.22
N THR A 70 -9.79 2.68 -13.21
CA THR A 70 -10.61 2.76 -11.98
C THR A 70 -10.12 3.84 -11.02
N ALA A 71 -10.92 4.16 -10.01
CA ALA A 71 -10.50 4.95 -8.84
C ALA A 71 -9.31 4.32 -8.08
N PHE A 72 -9.17 3.00 -8.10
CA PHE A 72 -8.00 2.29 -7.53
C PHE A 72 -6.77 2.48 -8.42
N GLY A 73 -6.90 2.30 -9.74
CA GLY A 73 -5.80 2.51 -10.68
C GLY A 73 -5.24 3.94 -10.67
N LYS A 74 -6.10 4.94 -10.51
CA LYS A 74 -5.68 6.36 -10.35
C LYS A 74 -4.80 6.58 -9.11
N ARG A 75 -5.07 5.84 -8.02
CA ARG A 75 -4.23 5.87 -6.80
C ARG A 75 -2.89 5.18 -7.03
N GLN A 76 -2.89 3.99 -7.66
CA GLN A 76 -1.66 3.27 -7.99
C GLN A 76 -0.73 4.09 -8.88
N GLY A 77 -1.26 4.75 -9.92
CA GLY A 77 -0.45 5.65 -10.76
C GLY A 77 0.17 6.79 -9.94
N TYR A 78 -0.61 7.43 -9.08
CA TYR A 78 -0.11 8.49 -8.20
C TYR A 78 0.92 7.99 -7.16
N ALA A 79 0.78 6.76 -6.68
CA ALA A 79 1.72 6.11 -5.78
C ALA A 79 3.05 5.77 -6.46
N PHE A 80 3.01 5.20 -7.68
CA PHE A 80 4.23 4.96 -8.46
C PHE A 80 4.96 6.28 -8.78
N GLY A 81 4.22 7.35 -9.10
CA GLY A 81 4.80 8.68 -9.24
C GLY A 81 5.49 9.19 -7.98
N ARG A 82 4.90 8.95 -6.79
CA ARG A 82 5.52 9.27 -5.50
C ARG A 82 6.79 8.46 -5.26
N GLU A 83 6.80 7.18 -5.63
CA GLU A 83 7.97 6.32 -5.44
C GLU A 83 9.11 6.71 -6.39
N LEU A 84 8.80 7.00 -7.66
CA LEU A 84 9.77 7.63 -8.56
C LEU A 84 10.32 8.95 -7.98
N ARG A 85 9.49 9.77 -7.32
CA ARG A 85 9.94 11.01 -6.64
C ARG A 85 10.92 10.71 -5.49
N VAL A 86 10.73 9.61 -4.75
CA VAL A 86 11.60 9.15 -3.64
C VAL A 86 12.88 8.48 -4.14
N PHE A 87 12.84 7.79 -5.29
CA PHE A 87 14.01 7.21 -5.95
C PHE A 87 14.89 8.27 -6.62
N LEU A 88 14.28 9.21 -7.36
CA LEU A 88 15.00 10.22 -8.15
C LEU A 88 15.52 11.38 -7.27
N GLN A 89 14.83 11.76 -6.20
CA GLN A 89 15.26 12.78 -5.23
C GLN A 89 15.68 14.12 -5.89
N SER A 90 16.95 14.51 -5.75
CA SER A 90 17.54 15.75 -6.26
C SER A 90 18.13 15.63 -7.69
N PHE A 91 17.97 14.48 -8.34
CA PHE A 91 18.41 14.26 -9.72
C PHE A 91 17.69 15.18 -10.73
N LEU A 92 16.42 15.47 -10.48
CA LEU A 92 15.58 16.39 -11.24
C LEU A 92 15.31 17.69 -10.47
N ASN A 93 14.87 18.73 -11.17
CA ASN A 93 14.52 20.04 -10.60
C ASN A 93 13.38 20.01 -9.55
N GLY A 94 12.64 18.91 -9.44
CA GLY A 94 11.47 18.74 -8.57
C GLY A 94 10.18 19.36 -9.14
N ASN A 95 10.30 20.36 -10.01
CA ASN A 95 9.30 20.70 -11.01
C ASN A 95 9.55 19.91 -12.31
N TYR A 96 8.54 19.80 -13.17
CA TYR A 96 8.75 19.35 -14.54
C TYR A 96 9.54 20.40 -15.35
N ILE A 97 10.60 19.97 -16.02
CA ILE A 97 11.40 20.76 -16.95
C ILE A 97 11.44 20.00 -18.29
N PRO A 98 11.00 20.60 -19.42
CA PRO A 98 10.94 19.90 -20.71
C PRO A 98 12.27 19.35 -21.23
N SER A 99 13.39 19.97 -20.88
CA SER A 99 14.72 19.47 -21.21
C SER A 99 15.20 18.35 -20.28
N GLU A 100 14.64 18.21 -19.06
CA GLU A 100 15.06 17.15 -18.12
C GLU A 100 14.27 15.84 -18.28
N ALA A 101 13.01 15.91 -18.71
CA ALA A 101 12.16 14.73 -18.73
C ALA A 101 11.20 14.67 -19.92
N SER A 102 10.96 13.47 -20.45
CA SER A 102 10.01 13.23 -21.55
C SER A 102 9.26 11.92 -21.37
N PHE A 103 7.99 11.93 -21.77
CA PHE A 103 7.03 10.88 -21.40
C PHE A 103 6.22 10.40 -22.60
N TYR A 104 5.96 9.10 -22.64
CA TYR A 104 5.37 8.40 -23.78
C TYR A 104 4.29 7.43 -23.29
N THR A 105 3.25 7.25 -24.10
CA THR A 105 2.16 6.31 -23.79
C THR A 105 1.43 5.85 -25.04
N SER A 106 0.61 4.81 -24.94
CA SER A 106 -0.27 4.42 -26.04
C SER A 106 -1.51 5.31 -26.16
N SER A 107 -2.25 5.19 -27.25
CA SER A 107 -3.53 5.89 -27.47
C SER A 107 -4.66 5.45 -26.54
N ALA A 108 -4.47 4.43 -25.70
CA ALA A 108 -5.52 3.96 -24.79
C ALA A 108 -5.78 4.98 -23.66
N SER A 109 -7.05 5.26 -23.36
CA SER A 109 -7.43 6.16 -22.26
C SER A 109 -6.74 5.78 -20.94
N ARG A 110 -6.78 4.49 -20.58
CA ARG A 110 -6.16 3.95 -19.36
C ARG A 110 -4.65 4.17 -19.23
N THR A 111 -3.87 4.15 -20.33
CA THR A 111 -2.42 4.37 -20.28
C THR A 111 -2.11 5.86 -20.14
N GLN A 112 -2.79 6.72 -20.92
CA GLN A 112 -2.72 8.18 -20.79
C GLN A 112 -3.10 8.67 -19.38
N MET A 113 -4.20 8.16 -18.82
CA MET A 113 -4.67 8.51 -17.48
C MET A 113 -3.72 7.98 -16.39
N THR A 114 -3.16 6.77 -16.56
CA THR A 114 -2.13 6.26 -15.63
C THR A 114 -0.90 7.15 -15.66
N LEU A 115 -0.41 7.53 -16.85
CA LEU A 115 0.74 8.42 -16.98
C LEU A 115 0.48 9.78 -16.33
N GLN A 116 -0.68 10.40 -16.54
CA GLN A 116 -1.03 11.66 -15.87
C GLN A 116 -1.10 11.52 -14.34
N ALA A 117 -1.55 10.39 -13.80
CA ALA A 117 -1.51 10.11 -12.37
C ALA A 117 -0.06 9.95 -11.85
N VAL A 118 0.80 9.23 -12.57
CA VAL A 118 2.24 9.10 -12.29
C VAL A 118 2.92 10.47 -12.30
N LEU A 119 2.61 11.32 -13.29
CA LEU A 119 3.21 12.65 -13.41
C LEU A 119 2.74 13.61 -12.32
N ALA A 120 1.49 13.50 -11.85
CA ALA A 120 1.02 14.19 -10.64
C ALA A 120 1.75 13.67 -9.38
N GLY A 121 1.93 12.35 -9.28
CA GLY A 121 2.68 11.70 -8.20
C GLY A 121 4.17 12.04 -8.20
N LEU A 122 4.73 12.42 -9.35
CA LEU A 122 6.15 12.74 -9.55
C LEU A 122 6.46 14.23 -9.43
N PHE A 123 5.68 15.11 -10.08
CA PHE A 123 5.92 16.56 -10.14
C PHE A 123 4.79 17.35 -9.45
N PRO A 124 4.90 17.64 -8.14
CA PRO A 124 3.95 18.53 -7.47
C PRO A 124 4.33 19.98 -7.83
N PRO A 125 3.38 20.86 -8.19
CA PRO A 125 3.72 22.22 -8.57
C PRO A 125 4.44 22.96 -7.43
N ARG A 126 5.68 23.40 -7.69
CA ARG A 126 6.48 24.25 -6.80
C ARG A 126 6.88 25.53 -7.52
N SER A 127 7.10 26.61 -6.78
CA SER A 127 7.54 27.91 -7.31
C SER A 127 6.82 28.34 -8.60
N PHE A 128 7.49 28.33 -9.76
CA PHE A 128 6.94 28.77 -11.04
C PHE A 128 5.87 27.85 -11.63
N ALA A 129 5.80 26.58 -11.20
CA ALA A 129 4.79 25.62 -11.67
C ALA A 129 3.44 25.76 -10.94
N VAL A 130 3.37 26.58 -9.87
CA VAL A 130 2.13 26.85 -9.12
C VAL A 130 1.27 27.84 -9.89
N TRP A 131 0.56 27.33 -10.91
CA TRP A 131 -0.37 28.11 -11.72
C TRP A 131 -1.74 28.33 -11.06
N ASN A 132 -2.10 27.50 -10.06
CA ASN A 132 -3.35 27.58 -9.31
C ASN A 132 -3.13 27.14 -7.85
N LEU A 133 -3.35 28.05 -6.89
CA LEU A 133 -3.13 27.81 -5.45
C LEU A 133 -4.12 26.82 -4.82
N ALA A 134 -5.24 26.52 -5.49
CA ALA A 134 -6.24 25.55 -5.01
C ALA A 134 -6.05 24.13 -5.60
N LEU A 135 -4.97 23.89 -6.35
CA LEU A 135 -4.76 22.65 -7.10
C LEU A 135 -3.28 22.25 -7.10
N ASP A 136 -2.94 21.23 -6.31
CA ASP A 136 -1.58 20.64 -6.22
C ASP A 136 -1.29 19.72 -7.43
N TRP A 137 -1.47 20.26 -8.64
CA TRP A 137 -1.19 19.61 -9.91
C TRP A 137 -0.81 20.63 -10.99
N SER A 138 0.23 20.31 -11.77
CA SER A 138 0.53 20.99 -13.03
C SER A 138 0.33 20.01 -14.20
N PRO A 139 -0.25 20.41 -15.33
CA PRO A 139 -0.22 19.59 -16.54
C PRO A 139 1.24 19.34 -16.96
N VAL A 140 1.54 18.09 -17.29
CA VAL A 140 2.84 17.66 -17.83
C VAL A 140 2.58 17.01 -19.19
N PRO A 141 3.23 17.47 -20.28
CA PRO A 141 3.04 16.95 -21.62
C PRO A 141 3.62 15.54 -21.78
N TYR A 142 3.08 14.80 -22.74
CA TYR A 142 3.52 13.48 -23.15
C TYR A 142 3.22 13.25 -24.63
N THR A 143 3.89 12.27 -25.22
CA THR A 143 3.72 11.83 -26.61
C THR A 143 2.88 10.56 -26.64
N ILE A 144 2.05 10.39 -27.66
CA ILE A 144 1.35 9.13 -27.96
C ILE A 144 2.12 8.39 -29.05
N ASP A 145 2.48 7.13 -28.82
CA ASP A 145 3.23 6.28 -29.74
C ASP A 145 2.71 4.84 -29.70
N ASP A 146 1.76 4.51 -30.60
CA ASP A 146 1.22 3.15 -30.70
C ASP A 146 2.16 2.13 -31.40
N PRO A 147 2.96 2.48 -32.43
CA PRO A 147 3.98 1.56 -32.95
C PRO A 147 4.95 1.05 -31.88
N MET A 148 5.36 1.91 -30.94
CA MET A 148 6.24 1.53 -29.83
C MET A 148 5.49 0.88 -28.66
N LEU A 149 4.30 1.39 -28.30
CA LEU A 149 3.65 1.05 -27.01
C LEU A 149 2.29 0.34 -27.16
N ARG A 150 1.87 -0.04 -28.37
CA ARG A 150 0.59 -0.70 -28.65
C ARG A 150 0.51 -1.31 -30.06
N MET A 151 1.54 -2.04 -30.51
CA MET A 151 1.69 -2.51 -31.90
C MET A 151 0.43 -3.20 -32.48
N TYR A 152 -0.29 -3.99 -31.69
CA TYR A 152 -1.54 -4.65 -32.10
C TYR A 152 -2.72 -3.71 -32.42
N SER A 153 -2.60 -2.40 -32.15
CA SER A 153 -3.59 -1.37 -32.48
C SER A 153 -3.22 -0.49 -33.66
N VAL A 154 -2.02 -0.66 -34.26
CA VAL A 154 -1.69 -0.10 -35.58
C VAL A 154 -2.01 -1.11 -36.69
N ALA A 155 -2.03 -0.66 -37.94
CA ALA A 155 -2.38 -1.49 -39.10
C ALA A 155 -1.23 -2.44 -39.50
N CYS A 156 -0.94 -3.43 -38.65
CA CYS A 156 0.20 -4.35 -38.75
C CYS A 156 -0.25 -5.79 -39.06
N PRO A 157 -0.26 -6.21 -40.34
CA PRO A 157 -0.60 -7.59 -40.73
C PRO A 157 0.16 -8.67 -39.94
N GLU A 158 1.47 -8.52 -39.75
CA GLU A 158 2.26 -9.53 -39.02
C GLU A 158 1.94 -9.56 -37.52
N SER A 159 1.46 -8.46 -36.92
CA SER A 159 0.89 -8.49 -35.57
C SER A 159 -0.41 -9.30 -35.53
N THR A 160 -1.25 -9.22 -36.56
CA THR A 160 -2.42 -10.10 -36.66
C THR A 160 -2.01 -11.57 -36.83
N THR A 161 -0.96 -11.85 -37.64
CA THR A 161 -0.38 -13.19 -37.76
C THR A 161 0.11 -13.72 -36.40
N ALA A 162 0.81 -12.89 -35.61
CA ALA A 162 1.42 -13.28 -34.34
C ALA A 162 0.41 -13.44 -33.18
N TRP A 163 -0.69 -12.68 -33.18
CA TRP A 163 -1.78 -12.84 -32.21
C TRP A 163 -2.72 -13.99 -32.56
N LYS A 164 -2.89 -14.34 -33.84
CA LYS A 164 -3.83 -15.39 -34.28
C LYS A 164 -3.76 -16.72 -33.51
N PRO A 165 -2.61 -17.37 -33.26
CA PRO A 165 -2.57 -18.64 -32.52
C PRO A 165 -2.87 -18.49 -31.03
N ILE A 166 -2.87 -17.26 -30.49
CA ILE A 166 -3.28 -16.93 -29.12
C ILE A 166 -4.80 -16.71 -29.10
N ASP A 167 -5.33 -15.93 -30.05
CA ASP A 167 -6.77 -15.66 -30.22
C ASP A 167 -7.58 -16.92 -30.55
N ASP A 168 -7.04 -17.81 -31.39
CA ASP A 168 -7.63 -19.12 -31.72
C ASP A 168 -7.36 -20.17 -30.60
N GLU A 169 -6.51 -19.86 -29.62
CA GLU A 169 -6.06 -20.74 -28.52
C GLU A 169 -5.33 -22.03 -28.98
N THR A 170 -4.55 -21.95 -30.08
CA THR A 170 -3.88 -23.09 -30.74
C THR A 170 -2.37 -23.19 -30.49
N LEU A 171 -1.83 -22.51 -29.47
CA LEU A 171 -0.47 -22.79 -28.99
C LEU A 171 -0.50 -24.03 -28.08
N ASP A 172 0.46 -24.94 -28.19
CA ASP A 172 0.54 -26.20 -27.43
C ASP A 172 0.30 -26.01 -25.91
N VAL A 173 0.86 -24.93 -25.34
CA VAL A 173 0.70 -24.56 -23.93
C VAL A 173 -0.72 -24.09 -23.58
N MET A 174 -1.39 -23.39 -24.50
CA MET A 174 -2.77 -22.93 -24.34
C MET A 174 -3.75 -24.08 -24.53
N GLU A 175 -3.53 -24.97 -25.51
CA GLU A 175 -4.35 -26.17 -25.71
C GLU A 175 -4.23 -27.11 -24.48
N THR A 176 -3.01 -27.29 -23.95
CA THR A 176 -2.77 -28.05 -22.71
C THR A 176 -3.47 -27.45 -21.50
N GLU A 177 -3.33 -26.13 -21.27
CA GLU A 177 -3.96 -25.46 -20.13
C GLU A 177 -5.49 -25.46 -20.28
N LYS A 178 -6.01 -25.19 -21.49
CA LYS A 178 -7.44 -25.28 -21.83
C LYS A 178 -8.03 -26.66 -21.57
N HIS A 179 -7.31 -27.74 -21.88
CA HIS A 179 -7.73 -29.10 -21.53
C HIS A 179 -7.71 -29.36 -20.02
N LYS A 180 -6.77 -28.76 -19.28
CA LYS A 180 -6.70 -28.82 -17.81
C LYS A 180 -7.84 -28.05 -17.13
N VAL A 181 -8.25 -26.90 -17.68
CA VAL A 181 -9.32 -26.06 -17.10
C VAL A 181 -10.68 -26.20 -17.76
N ASP A 182 -10.88 -27.05 -18.77
CA ASP A 182 -12.17 -27.19 -19.47
C ASP A 182 -13.39 -27.34 -18.54
N PRO A 183 -13.36 -28.14 -17.44
CA PRO A 183 -14.47 -28.18 -16.48
C PRO A 183 -14.83 -26.81 -15.90
N ILE A 184 -13.84 -25.96 -15.64
CA ILE A 184 -13.99 -24.57 -15.17
C ILE A 184 -14.57 -23.70 -16.28
N LEU A 185 -14.06 -23.84 -17.53
CA LEU A 185 -14.56 -23.09 -18.69
C LEU A 185 -16.05 -23.39 -18.94
N GLN A 186 -16.45 -24.67 -18.89
CA GLN A 186 -17.85 -25.07 -19.05
C GLN A 186 -18.71 -24.62 -17.86
N TYR A 187 -18.20 -24.70 -16.63
CA TYR A 187 -18.90 -24.23 -15.44
C TYR A 187 -19.21 -22.72 -15.50
N ILE A 188 -18.20 -21.90 -15.81
CA ILE A 188 -18.34 -20.45 -16.01
C ILE A 188 -19.28 -20.16 -17.18
N SER A 189 -19.13 -20.83 -18.32
CA SER A 189 -20.01 -20.70 -19.49
C SER A 189 -21.48 -20.92 -19.10
N SER A 190 -21.77 -21.96 -18.31
CA SER A 190 -23.15 -22.30 -17.91
C SER A 190 -23.82 -21.27 -16.98
N HIS A 191 -23.06 -20.55 -16.15
CA HIS A 191 -23.59 -19.52 -15.25
C HIS A 191 -23.64 -18.14 -15.90
N THR A 192 -22.62 -17.79 -16.68
CA THR A 192 -22.43 -16.44 -17.24
C THR A 192 -23.04 -16.26 -18.63
N GLY A 193 -23.20 -17.35 -19.40
CA GLY A 193 -23.51 -17.32 -20.83
C GLY A 193 -22.36 -16.79 -21.69
N TRP A 194 -21.11 -16.92 -21.22
CA TRP A 194 -19.90 -16.51 -21.94
C TRP A 194 -19.28 -17.70 -22.68
N ASN A 195 -18.45 -17.45 -23.68
CA ASN A 195 -17.79 -18.55 -24.41
C ASN A 195 -16.79 -19.26 -23.47
N PRO A 196 -16.69 -20.60 -23.49
CA PRO A 196 -15.70 -21.35 -22.71
C PRO A 196 -14.30 -21.21 -23.35
N THR A 197 -13.66 -20.07 -23.10
CA THR A 197 -12.31 -19.72 -23.59
C THR A 197 -11.46 -19.15 -22.46
N LEU A 198 -10.14 -19.35 -22.52
CA LEU A 198 -9.17 -18.78 -21.57
C LEU A 198 -9.26 -17.25 -21.56
N SER A 199 -9.48 -16.64 -22.72
CA SER A 199 -9.75 -15.19 -22.85
C SER A 199 -11.00 -14.73 -22.07
N SER A 200 -12.09 -15.51 -22.11
CA SER A 200 -13.32 -15.17 -21.35
C SER A 200 -13.14 -15.34 -19.84
N VAL A 201 -12.29 -16.27 -19.40
CA VAL A 201 -11.97 -16.46 -17.98
C VAL A 201 -10.94 -15.45 -17.47
N ALA A 202 -10.01 -15.01 -18.31
CA ALA A 202 -9.13 -13.88 -18.00
C ALA A 202 -9.92 -12.58 -17.75
N ASP A 203 -10.99 -12.33 -18.54
CA ASP A 203 -11.88 -11.18 -18.33
C ASP A 203 -12.81 -11.39 -17.11
N LEU A 204 -13.17 -12.64 -16.77
CA LEU A 204 -13.84 -12.93 -15.49
C LEU A 204 -12.90 -12.68 -14.30
N ALA A 205 -11.63 -13.06 -14.38
CA ALA A 205 -10.64 -12.77 -13.33
C ALA A 205 -10.49 -11.25 -13.12
N ASP A 206 -10.52 -10.45 -14.19
CA ASP A 206 -10.61 -8.99 -14.07
C ASP A 206 -11.91 -8.50 -13.39
N ASN A 207 -13.04 -9.21 -13.51
CA ASN A 207 -14.22 -8.92 -12.70
C ASN A 207 -13.96 -9.29 -11.23
N LEU A 208 -13.44 -10.48 -10.93
CA LEU A 208 -13.22 -10.94 -9.55
C LEU A 208 -12.22 -10.04 -8.80
N HIS A 209 -11.18 -9.58 -9.47
CA HIS A 209 -10.24 -8.61 -8.94
C HIS A 209 -10.91 -7.26 -8.57
N GLN A 210 -11.94 -6.83 -9.30
CA GLN A 210 -12.76 -5.67 -8.89
C GLN A 210 -13.66 -5.99 -7.69
N PHE A 211 -14.15 -7.22 -7.54
CA PHE A 211 -14.90 -7.63 -6.34
C PHE A 211 -13.99 -7.56 -5.10
N GLU A 212 -12.74 -8.03 -5.17
CA GLU A 212 -11.75 -7.87 -4.09
C GLU A 212 -11.54 -6.40 -3.74
N ILE A 213 -11.17 -5.58 -4.74
CA ILE A 213 -10.82 -4.16 -4.58
C ILE A 213 -11.97 -3.35 -3.99
N HIS A 214 -13.21 -3.68 -4.35
CA HIS A 214 -14.42 -3.02 -3.85
C HIS A 214 -15.04 -3.71 -2.62
N ASN A 215 -14.45 -4.79 -2.12
CA ASN A 215 -14.96 -5.63 -1.03
C ASN A 215 -16.45 -6.01 -1.25
N LEU A 216 -16.73 -6.58 -2.42
CA LEU A 216 -18.05 -7.10 -2.79
C LEU A 216 -18.12 -8.59 -2.48
N SER A 217 -19.28 -9.08 -2.00
CA SER A 217 -19.55 -10.52 -1.94
C SER A 217 -19.41 -11.15 -3.32
N LEU A 218 -18.81 -12.32 -3.39
CA LEU A 218 -18.80 -13.12 -4.62
C LEU A 218 -20.24 -13.55 -4.97
N PRO A 219 -20.54 -13.85 -6.24
CA PRO A 219 -21.79 -14.52 -6.59
C PRO A 219 -21.85 -15.90 -5.94
N ASP A 220 -23.04 -16.33 -5.53
CA ASP A 220 -23.29 -17.62 -4.86
C ASP A 220 -22.66 -18.83 -5.59
N TRP A 221 -22.56 -18.78 -6.92
CA TRP A 221 -21.99 -19.84 -7.77
C TRP A 221 -20.44 -19.86 -7.79
N LEU A 222 -19.77 -18.86 -7.21
CA LEU A 222 -18.32 -18.83 -6.99
C LEU A 222 -17.93 -19.10 -5.53
N GLU A 223 -18.87 -19.08 -4.58
CA GLU A 223 -18.65 -19.46 -3.17
C GLU A 223 -18.70 -20.99 -2.93
N VAL A 224 -18.48 -21.80 -3.97
CA VAL A 224 -18.75 -23.25 -3.95
C VAL A 224 -17.49 -24.08 -3.68
N ASP A 225 -17.31 -24.52 -2.43
CA ASP A 225 -16.19 -25.38 -1.96
C ASP A 225 -15.98 -26.69 -2.76
N ASN A 226 -16.96 -27.15 -3.55
CA ASN A 226 -16.87 -28.43 -4.27
C ASN A 226 -15.92 -28.43 -5.48
N PHE A 227 -15.33 -27.29 -5.85
CA PHE A 227 -14.36 -27.21 -6.97
C PHE A 227 -12.90 -27.43 -6.54
N THR A 228 -12.65 -28.11 -5.41
CA THR A 228 -11.29 -28.57 -5.08
C THR A 228 -10.78 -29.53 -6.16
N THR A 229 -9.73 -29.15 -6.87
CA THR A 229 -8.96 -30.08 -7.70
C THR A 229 -8.08 -30.98 -6.81
N SER A 230 -7.13 -31.72 -7.38
CA SER A 230 -6.20 -32.57 -6.60
C SER A 230 -5.14 -31.76 -5.82
N VAL A 231 -5.18 -30.44 -5.92
CA VAL A 231 -4.44 -29.46 -5.13
C VAL A 231 -5.46 -28.65 -4.33
N ASN A 232 -5.11 -28.15 -3.15
CA ASN A 232 -6.02 -27.41 -2.27
C ASN A 232 -6.26 -25.95 -2.74
N SER A 233 -6.56 -25.75 -4.02
CA SER A 233 -7.00 -24.48 -4.62
C SER A 233 -8.53 -24.38 -4.60
N THR A 234 -9.04 -23.15 -4.52
CA THR A 234 -10.46 -22.83 -4.72
C THR A 234 -10.73 -22.47 -6.18
N LEU A 235 -12.01 -22.50 -6.58
CA LEU A 235 -12.45 -22.00 -7.89
C LEU A 235 -12.01 -20.54 -8.14
N PHE A 236 -11.96 -19.73 -7.09
CA PHE A 236 -11.48 -18.35 -7.15
C PHE A 236 -9.98 -18.29 -7.53
N ASP A 237 -9.14 -19.09 -6.85
CA ASP A 237 -7.69 -19.15 -7.13
C ASP A 237 -7.42 -19.62 -8.57
N GLU A 238 -8.17 -20.63 -9.04
CA GLU A 238 -8.01 -21.21 -10.38
C GLU A 238 -8.47 -20.25 -11.50
N ILE A 239 -9.46 -19.38 -11.23
CA ILE A 239 -9.82 -18.28 -12.15
C ILE A 239 -8.76 -17.17 -12.11
N MET A 240 -8.30 -16.75 -10.93
CA MET A 240 -7.33 -15.67 -10.78
C MET A 240 -5.95 -16.02 -11.37
N ALA A 241 -5.57 -17.30 -11.36
CA ALA A 241 -4.37 -17.81 -12.04
C ALA A 241 -4.40 -17.60 -13.58
N LEU A 242 -5.58 -17.37 -14.17
CA LEU A 242 -5.75 -17.09 -15.61
C LEU A 242 -5.87 -15.59 -15.94
N GLN A 243 -5.70 -14.69 -14.96
CA GLN A 243 -5.79 -13.25 -15.21
C GLN A 243 -4.72 -12.77 -16.21
N GLU A 244 -5.16 -12.09 -17.27
CA GLU A 244 -4.33 -11.65 -18.41
C GLU A 244 -3.46 -12.75 -19.05
N TYR A 245 -3.91 -14.02 -18.98
CA TYR A 245 -3.19 -15.17 -19.54
C TYR A 245 -2.87 -15.03 -21.05
N PRO A 246 -3.78 -14.59 -21.94
CA PRO A 246 -3.45 -14.37 -23.36
C PRO A 246 -2.32 -13.34 -23.59
N GLN A 247 -2.28 -12.28 -22.78
CA GLN A 247 -1.24 -11.25 -22.83
C GLN A 247 0.11 -11.81 -22.38
N ILE A 248 0.12 -12.65 -21.35
CA ILE A 248 1.31 -13.39 -20.89
C ILE A 248 1.78 -14.38 -21.97
N GLN A 249 0.87 -15.04 -22.69
CA GLN A 249 1.24 -15.94 -23.80
C GLN A 249 1.84 -15.19 -25.00
N CYS A 250 1.39 -13.96 -25.31
CA CYS A 250 2.07 -13.12 -26.32
C CYS A 250 3.53 -12.84 -25.94
N ALA A 251 3.79 -12.49 -24.68
CA ALA A 251 5.15 -12.20 -24.23
C ALA A 251 6.05 -13.46 -24.20
N ASN A 252 5.47 -14.65 -24.00
CA ASN A 252 6.22 -15.91 -24.07
C ASN A 252 6.46 -16.37 -25.53
N TYR A 253 5.47 -16.20 -26.41
CA TYR A 253 5.51 -16.60 -27.83
C TYR A 253 6.37 -15.63 -28.67
N LYS A 254 7.58 -16.08 -29.07
CA LYS A 254 8.60 -15.21 -29.70
C LYS A 254 8.11 -14.29 -30.83
N PRO A 255 7.28 -14.72 -31.81
CA PRO A 255 6.80 -13.84 -32.86
C PRO A 255 5.95 -12.67 -32.34
N CYS A 256 5.13 -12.91 -31.31
CA CYS A 256 4.33 -11.87 -30.68
C CYS A 256 5.24 -10.96 -29.81
N ARG A 257 6.06 -11.54 -28.93
CA ARG A 257 7.03 -10.78 -28.11
C ARG A 257 7.88 -9.82 -28.93
N ASN A 258 8.51 -10.31 -30.00
CA ASN A 258 9.47 -9.51 -30.75
C ASN A 258 8.79 -8.35 -31.50
N LEU A 259 7.57 -8.54 -32.01
CA LEU A 259 6.77 -7.45 -32.57
C LEU A 259 6.27 -6.46 -31.49
N MET A 260 5.92 -6.93 -30.30
CA MET A 260 5.46 -6.07 -29.21
C MET A 260 6.59 -5.24 -28.58
N ALA A 261 7.81 -5.79 -28.50
CA ALA A 261 8.96 -5.13 -27.86
C ALA A 261 9.87 -4.36 -28.83
N GLY A 262 10.03 -4.82 -30.08
CA GLY A 262 11.19 -4.48 -30.90
C GLY A 262 11.39 -3.00 -31.20
N VAL A 263 10.31 -2.24 -31.39
CA VAL A 263 10.36 -0.77 -31.63
C VAL A 263 10.80 -0.02 -30.38
N TRP A 264 10.40 -0.50 -29.19
CA TRP A 264 10.85 0.05 -27.91
C TRP A 264 12.32 -0.31 -27.65
N LEU A 265 12.73 -1.56 -27.92
CA LEU A 265 14.14 -1.98 -27.81
C LEU A 265 15.06 -1.20 -28.76
N GLN A 266 14.60 -0.89 -29.99
CA GLN A 266 15.30 0.00 -30.90
C GLN A 266 15.46 1.40 -30.30
N THR A 267 14.36 1.97 -29.78
CA THR A 267 14.36 3.31 -29.16
C THR A 267 15.31 3.39 -27.96
N LEU A 268 15.42 2.31 -27.18
CA LEU A 268 16.42 2.18 -26.11
C LEU A 268 17.84 2.08 -26.71
N SER A 269 18.09 1.13 -27.62
CA SER A 269 19.40 0.92 -28.25
C SER A 269 19.97 2.20 -28.88
N ASP A 270 19.15 2.94 -29.64
CA ASP A 270 19.55 4.20 -30.28
C ASP A 270 19.86 5.33 -29.28
N ARG A 271 19.22 5.34 -28.10
CA ARG A 271 19.53 6.31 -27.03
C ARG A 271 20.82 5.93 -26.32
N LEU A 272 20.92 4.69 -25.86
CA LEU A 272 22.10 4.21 -25.13
C LEU A 272 23.37 4.32 -26.02
N HIS A 273 23.27 4.05 -27.31
CA HIS A 273 24.41 4.14 -28.24
C HIS A 273 24.90 5.57 -28.50
N LYS A 274 24.01 6.59 -28.45
CA LYS A 274 24.40 8.01 -28.51
C LYS A 274 25.14 8.47 -27.24
N ILE A 275 24.75 7.92 -26.09
CA ILE A 275 25.42 8.14 -24.80
C ILE A 275 26.82 7.52 -24.83
N SER A 276 26.93 6.24 -25.21
CA SER A 276 28.21 5.52 -25.26
C SER A 276 29.22 6.20 -26.18
N ASN A 277 28.80 6.55 -27.41
CA ASN A 277 29.65 7.22 -28.40
C ASN A 277 29.95 8.70 -28.10
N GLY A 278 29.29 9.31 -27.11
CA GLY A 278 29.39 10.76 -26.86
C GLY A 278 28.88 11.63 -28.01
N THR A 279 27.95 11.12 -28.83
CA THR A 279 27.33 11.83 -29.97
C THR A 279 25.99 12.47 -29.63
N GLU A 280 25.48 12.26 -28.41
CA GLU A 280 24.39 13.06 -27.85
C GLU A 280 24.91 14.49 -27.55
N GLU A 281 24.29 15.53 -28.13
CA GLU A 281 24.82 16.91 -28.05
C GLU A 281 24.83 17.49 -26.62
N ASP A 282 23.98 16.98 -25.72
CA ASP A 282 24.08 17.23 -24.27
C ASP A 282 23.43 16.11 -23.44
N PRO A 283 24.18 15.07 -23.01
CA PRO A 283 23.65 13.99 -22.18
C PRO A 283 23.34 14.41 -20.73
N MET A 284 23.62 15.66 -20.33
CA MET A 284 23.23 16.20 -19.02
C MET A 284 21.83 16.85 -19.04
N THR A 285 21.24 17.07 -20.22
CA THR A 285 19.87 17.62 -20.34
C THR A 285 18.82 16.61 -19.90
N GLN A 286 18.53 15.61 -20.74
CA GLN A 286 17.35 14.76 -20.63
C GLN A 286 17.62 13.50 -19.80
N LYS A 287 17.43 13.67 -18.50
CA LYS A 287 17.74 12.73 -17.41
C LYS A 287 16.70 11.63 -17.17
N LEU A 288 15.43 11.88 -17.54
CA LEU A 288 14.33 10.94 -17.30
C LEU A 288 13.52 10.66 -18.58
N LEU A 289 13.34 9.38 -18.89
CA LEU A 289 12.34 8.92 -19.85
C LEU A 289 11.31 8.04 -19.13
N GLY A 290 10.03 8.17 -19.46
CA GLY A 290 8.97 7.36 -18.84
C GLY A 290 7.92 6.90 -19.83
N PHE A 291 7.59 5.62 -19.81
CA PHE A 291 6.73 4.96 -20.78
C PHE A 291 5.60 4.21 -20.06
N ILE A 292 4.33 4.45 -20.42
CA ILE A 292 3.18 3.70 -19.89
C ILE A 292 2.43 2.98 -21.00
N SER A 293 2.33 1.66 -20.87
CA SER A 293 1.82 0.74 -21.90
C SER A 293 0.97 -0.39 -21.27
N HIS A 294 0.98 -1.58 -21.85
CA HIS A 294 0.13 -2.72 -21.53
C HIS A 294 0.95 -3.97 -21.19
N THR A 295 0.31 -4.98 -20.60
CA THR A 295 0.94 -6.21 -20.08
C THR A 295 1.81 -6.90 -21.12
N GLU A 296 1.21 -7.16 -22.28
CA GLU A 296 1.78 -7.79 -23.47
C GLU A 296 2.96 -7.02 -24.09
N ILE A 297 3.08 -5.72 -23.82
CA ILE A 297 4.19 -4.89 -24.33
C ILE A 297 5.32 -4.84 -23.30
N VAL A 298 4.99 -4.56 -22.03
CA VAL A 298 5.97 -4.35 -20.96
C VAL A 298 6.67 -5.65 -20.59
N LEU A 299 5.92 -6.75 -20.43
CA LEU A 299 6.50 -8.08 -20.19
C LEU A 299 7.35 -8.52 -21.39
N SER A 300 6.91 -8.23 -22.62
CA SER A 300 7.69 -8.50 -23.83
C SER A 300 9.03 -7.76 -23.84
N ALA A 301 9.04 -6.47 -23.47
CA ALA A 301 10.25 -5.68 -23.35
C ALA A 301 11.17 -6.21 -22.23
N MET A 302 10.64 -6.54 -21.05
CA MET A 302 11.40 -7.11 -19.93
C MET A 302 12.07 -8.44 -20.31
N LEU A 303 11.32 -9.38 -20.88
CA LEU A 303 11.84 -10.67 -21.35
C LEU A 303 12.88 -10.52 -22.46
N ALA A 304 12.70 -9.58 -23.39
CA ALA A 304 13.64 -9.32 -24.48
C ALA A 304 14.88 -8.52 -24.07
N MET A 305 14.81 -7.77 -22.96
CA MET A 305 15.97 -7.22 -22.24
C MET A 305 16.66 -8.26 -21.34
N GLY A 306 16.14 -9.49 -21.26
CA GLY A 306 16.78 -10.61 -20.56
C GLY A 306 16.42 -10.74 -19.08
N LEU A 307 15.34 -10.11 -18.61
CA LEU A 307 14.81 -10.31 -17.26
C LEU A 307 14.00 -11.61 -17.14
N ILE A 308 13.92 -12.16 -15.93
CA ILE A 308 13.05 -13.28 -15.56
C ILE A 308 11.80 -12.71 -14.91
N ALA A 309 10.71 -12.59 -15.69
CA ALA A 309 9.39 -12.25 -15.19
C ALA A 309 8.34 -13.18 -15.82
N ASP A 310 7.39 -13.66 -15.02
CA ASP A 310 6.26 -14.49 -15.45
C ASP A 310 5.02 -13.64 -15.79
N ARG A 311 4.82 -12.56 -15.04
CA ARG A 311 3.73 -11.59 -15.19
C ARG A 311 4.22 -10.17 -14.87
N VAL A 312 3.39 -9.16 -15.16
CA VAL A 312 3.64 -7.75 -14.77
C VAL A 312 2.41 -7.21 -14.06
N GLU A 313 2.59 -6.76 -12.82
CA GLU A 313 1.51 -6.21 -12.02
C GLU A 313 0.92 -4.90 -12.59
N THR A 314 -0.27 -4.53 -12.13
CA THR A 314 -0.87 -3.23 -12.49
C THR A 314 0.04 -2.10 -12.01
N THR A 315 0.41 -1.14 -12.86
CA THR A 315 1.54 -0.18 -12.62
C THR A 315 2.91 -0.80 -12.30
N GLY A 316 3.11 -2.10 -12.51
CA GLY A 316 4.42 -2.74 -12.44
C GLY A 316 5.20 -2.60 -13.75
N GLY A 317 6.50 -2.89 -13.70
CA GLY A 317 7.38 -2.81 -14.87
C GLY A 317 8.87 -2.72 -14.50
N PHE A 318 9.65 -2.10 -15.38
CA PHE A 318 11.11 -1.99 -15.24
C PHE A 318 11.59 -0.55 -15.08
N ILE A 319 12.79 -0.40 -14.49
CA ILE A 319 13.60 0.81 -14.50
C ILE A 319 15.00 0.46 -15.02
N LEU A 320 15.46 1.16 -16.05
CA LEU A 320 16.83 1.09 -16.57
C LEU A 320 17.59 2.33 -16.11
N GLU A 321 18.71 2.14 -15.42
CA GLU A 321 19.54 3.19 -14.84
C GLU A 321 20.94 3.16 -15.43
N VAL A 322 21.49 4.31 -15.84
CA VAL A 322 22.78 4.43 -16.57
C VAL A 322 23.74 5.40 -15.86
N ARG A 323 25.01 5.02 -15.65
CA ARG A 323 26.07 5.80 -14.95
C ARG A 323 27.39 5.88 -15.74
N ASP A 324 28.30 6.77 -15.33
CA ASP A 324 29.55 7.15 -16.03
C ASP A 324 30.86 6.76 -15.30
N THR A 325 30.87 5.69 -14.50
CA THR A 325 32.00 5.39 -13.59
C THR A 325 32.38 3.90 -13.54
N PRO A 326 33.60 3.49 -13.97
CA PRO A 326 34.64 4.23 -14.69
C PRO A 326 34.46 4.22 -16.22
N VAL A 327 33.48 3.47 -16.70
CA VAL A 327 32.99 3.42 -18.08
C VAL A 327 31.48 3.67 -18.07
N TRP A 328 30.85 3.76 -19.24
CA TRP A 328 29.40 3.72 -19.30
C TRP A 328 28.88 2.34 -18.90
N GLU A 329 28.00 2.30 -17.91
CA GLU A 329 27.36 1.09 -17.41
C GLU A 329 25.87 1.33 -17.20
N ALA A 330 25.07 0.28 -17.25
CA ALA A 330 23.67 0.31 -16.89
C ALA A 330 23.24 -0.89 -16.05
N ARG A 331 22.17 -0.73 -15.26
CA ARG A 331 21.49 -1.84 -14.57
C ARG A 331 19.99 -1.78 -14.82
N LEU A 332 19.36 -2.95 -14.81
CA LEU A 332 17.91 -3.11 -14.83
C LEU A 332 17.41 -3.39 -13.41
N LEU A 333 16.35 -2.69 -13.05
CA LEU A 333 15.60 -2.79 -11.81
C LEU A 333 14.14 -3.07 -12.18
N GLU A 334 13.37 -3.61 -11.24
CA GLU A 334 11.94 -3.84 -11.39
C GLU A 334 11.17 -2.98 -10.39
N HIS A 335 9.89 -2.74 -10.67
CA HIS A 335 9.01 -2.03 -9.76
C HIS A 335 7.58 -2.57 -9.79
N GLU A 336 6.91 -2.56 -8.64
CA GLU A 336 5.59 -3.16 -8.43
C GLU A 336 4.76 -2.34 -7.43
N PRO A 337 3.41 -2.39 -7.50
CA PRO A 337 2.57 -1.98 -6.38
C PRO A 337 2.70 -2.97 -5.22
N LEU A 338 2.81 -2.46 -3.99
CA LEU A 338 2.53 -3.26 -2.79
C LEU A 338 1.07 -3.11 -2.35
N ALA A 339 0.45 -1.96 -2.68
CA ALA A 339 -0.95 -1.66 -2.41
C ALA A 339 -1.48 -0.57 -3.37
N ALA A 340 -2.68 -0.07 -3.11
CA ALA A 340 -3.28 1.02 -3.88
C ALA A 340 -2.50 2.35 -3.80
N ASP A 341 -1.82 2.61 -2.69
CA ASP A 341 -1.14 3.88 -2.39
C ASP A 341 0.38 3.71 -2.18
N GLU A 342 0.94 2.55 -2.54
CA GLU A 342 2.30 2.11 -2.16
C GLU A 342 2.97 1.28 -3.27
N HIS A 343 4.23 1.59 -3.55
CA HIS A 343 5.06 1.00 -4.61
C HIS A 343 6.45 0.69 -4.08
N LEU A 344 7.14 -0.21 -4.75
CA LEU A 344 8.51 -0.61 -4.45
C LEU A 344 9.33 -0.65 -5.74
N ILE A 345 10.57 -0.16 -5.69
CA ILE A 345 11.60 -0.32 -6.74
C ILE A 345 12.69 -1.24 -6.17
N PHE A 346 13.00 -2.35 -6.86
CA PHE A 346 13.85 -3.43 -6.37
C PHE A 346 14.79 -3.98 -7.46
N ARG A 347 15.75 -4.83 -7.09
CA ARG A 347 16.69 -5.48 -8.01
C ARG A 347 15.94 -6.40 -9.00
N ALA A 348 16.20 -6.28 -10.30
CA ALA A 348 15.56 -7.13 -11.29
C ALA A 348 16.19 -8.53 -11.33
N ASN A 349 15.40 -9.58 -11.63
CA ASN A 349 15.95 -10.92 -11.75
C ASN A 349 16.56 -11.15 -13.14
N TYR A 350 17.89 -11.24 -13.25
CA TYR A 350 18.59 -11.38 -14.53
C TYR A 350 18.61 -12.83 -15.04
N GLY A 351 18.16 -13.02 -16.29
CA GLY A 351 18.23 -14.29 -17.01
C GLY A 351 19.67 -14.76 -17.27
N PRO A 352 19.91 -16.06 -17.50
CA PRO A 352 21.26 -16.64 -17.54
C PRO A 352 22.23 -16.01 -18.54
N GLU A 353 21.74 -15.42 -19.63
CA GLU A 353 22.60 -14.74 -20.62
C GLU A 353 22.93 -13.31 -20.18
N LEU A 354 21.95 -12.53 -19.71
CA LEU A 354 22.15 -11.18 -19.17
C LEU A 354 23.08 -11.20 -17.95
N LYS A 355 22.92 -12.21 -17.08
CA LYS A 355 23.72 -12.43 -15.87
C LYS A 355 25.19 -12.79 -16.14
N LYS A 356 25.58 -13.08 -17.39
CA LYS A 356 27.00 -13.23 -17.80
C LYS A 356 27.66 -11.90 -18.17
N LEU A 357 26.86 -10.90 -18.58
CA LEU A 357 27.30 -9.55 -18.92
C LEU A 357 27.34 -8.64 -17.68
N ALA A 358 26.56 -8.99 -16.66
CA ALA A 358 26.50 -8.28 -15.39
C ALA A 358 27.71 -8.57 -14.48
N SER A 359 28.19 -7.52 -13.83
CA SER A 359 29.06 -7.58 -12.66
C SER A 359 28.32 -8.11 -11.41
N ASN A 360 29.06 -8.38 -10.34
CA ASN A 360 28.50 -8.82 -9.06
C ASN A 360 27.50 -7.83 -8.44
N ASP A 361 27.58 -6.54 -8.80
CA ASP A 361 26.69 -5.48 -8.34
C ASP A 361 25.56 -5.17 -9.36
N GLU A 362 25.26 -6.10 -10.27
CA GLU A 362 24.23 -6.05 -11.33
C GLU A 362 24.43 -4.99 -12.43
N TRP A 363 25.54 -4.25 -12.42
CA TRP A 363 25.91 -3.33 -13.50
C TRP A 363 26.49 -4.08 -14.71
N ILE A 364 26.01 -3.75 -15.89
CA ILE A 364 26.39 -4.29 -17.19
C ILE A 364 27.09 -3.17 -17.99
N PRO A 365 28.21 -3.43 -18.68
CA PRO A 365 28.81 -2.44 -19.59
C PRO A 365 27.82 -2.00 -20.66
N LEU A 366 27.77 -0.70 -20.97
CA LEU A 366 26.67 -0.15 -21.77
C LEU A 366 26.61 -0.74 -23.18
N ASP A 367 27.75 -0.96 -23.82
CA ASP A 367 27.83 -1.56 -25.16
C ASP A 367 27.40 -3.03 -25.18
N ASP A 368 27.74 -3.81 -24.13
CA ASP A 368 27.28 -5.21 -24.00
C ASP A 368 25.76 -5.29 -23.87
N LEU A 369 25.14 -4.38 -23.10
CA LEU A 369 23.68 -4.29 -23.00
C LEU A 369 23.04 -3.85 -24.33
N ILE A 370 23.64 -2.87 -25.02
CA ILE A 370 23.19 -2.39 -26.33
C ILE A 370 23.17 -3.52 -27.36
N ASP A 371 24.24 -4.29 -27.44
CA ASP A 371 24.38 -5.40 -28.40
C ASP A 371 23.44 -6.57 -28.03
N PHE A 372 23.24 -6.84 -26.74
CA PHE A 372 22.25 -7.80 -26.24
C PHE A 372 20.84 -7.45 -26.71
N ILE A 373 20.36 -6.22 -26.46
CA ILE A 373 18.97 -5.83 -26.80
C ILE A 373 18.76 -5.65 -28.31
N ARG A 374 19.79 -5.26 -29.07
CA ARG A 374 19.69 -5.06 -30.53
C ARG A 374 19.27 -6.34 -31.26
N SER A 375 19.56 -7.52 -30.71
CA SER A 375 19.17 -8.82 -31.25
C SER A 375 17.65 -9.02 -31.44
N ASN A 376 16.81 -8.25 -30.74
CA ASN A 376 15.34 -8.27 -30.87
C ASN A 376 14.74 -6.90 -31.26
N ALA A 377 15.58 -5.93 -31.65
CA ALA A 377 15.15 -4.58 -32.01
C ALA A 377 14.56 -4.51 -33.43
N ILE A 378 13.64 -3.56 -33.66
CA ILE A 378 12.99 -3.31 -34.94
C ILE A 378 13.16 -1.84 -35.33
N SER A 379 13.98 -1.58 -36.34
CA SER A 379 14.28 -0.24 -36.86
C SER A 379 13.27 0.27 -37.88
N ASN A 380 12.80 -0.59 -38.80
CA ASN A 380 11.75 -0.28 -39.77
C ASN A 380 10.48 -1.08 -39.41
N TRP A 381 9.66 -0.53 -38.52
CA TRP A 381 8.45 -1.21 -38.05
C TRP A 381 7.40 -1.45 -39.15
N PRO A 382 7.18 -0.57 -40.15
CA PRO A 382 6.30 -0.88 -41.27
C PRO A 382 6.73 -2.14 -42.03
N VAL A 383 8.03 -2.26 -42.34
CA VAL A 383 8.63 -3.44 -42.98
C VAL A 383 8.45 -4.71 -42.13
N ALA A 384 8.74 -4.64 -40.83
CA ALA A 384 8.55 -5.76 -39.90
C ALA A 384 7.07 -6.17 -39.75
N CYS A 385 6.14 -5.24 -39.97
CA CYS A 385 4.70 -5.48 -40.00
C CYS A 385 4.18 -6.04 -41.34
N GLY A 386 5.02 -6.21 -42.36
CA GLY A 386 4.60 -6.63 -43.70
C GLY A 386 3.94 -5.51 -44.51
N ILE A 387 4.06 -4.25 -44.07
CA ILE A 387 3.68 -3.07 -44.84
C ILE A 387 4.79 -2.81 -45.87
N LYS A 388 4.40 -2.40 -47.08
CA LYS A 388 5.36 -1.95 -48.09
C LYS A 388 6.07 -0.68 -47.61
N ASP A 389 7.39 -0.67 -47.76
CA ASP A 389 8.22 0.51 -47.57
C ASP A 389 7.84 1.57 -48.63
N GLU A 390 7.56 2.81 -48.20
CA GLU A 390 7.00 3.84 -49.10
C GLU A 390 8.04 4.46 -50.04
N ASP A 391 9.34 4.41 -49.70
CA ASP A 391 10.42 4.97 -50.52
C ASP A 391 10.92 3.98 -51.59
N THR A 392 10.86 2.67 -51.32
CA THR A 392 11.30 1.61 -52.26
C THR A 392 10.14 0.91 -52.98
N GLY A 393 8.96 0.80 -52.36
CA GLY A 393 7.76 0.19 -52.94
C GLY A 393 7.77 -1.35 -53.05
N GLU A 394 8.86 -2.01 -52.65
CA GLU A 394 9.01 -3.47 -52.70
C GLU A 394 8.36 -4.14 -51.47
N VAL A 395 8.28 -5.48 -51.50
CA VAL A 395 7.98 -6.29 -50.31
C VAL A 395 9.29 -6.99 -49.96
N PRO A 396 9.77 -6.93 -48.70
CA PRO A 396 11.03 -7.55 -48.32
C PRO A 396 11.04 -9.06 -48.62
N SER A 397 12.21 -9.60 -48.95
CA SER A 397 12.41 -11.03 -49.10
C SER A 397 12.42 -11.72 -47.72
N ASP A 398 12.27 -13.04 -47.67
CA ASP A 398 12.32 -13.79 -46.40
C ASP A 398 13.67 -13.66 -45.68
N THR A 399 14.74 -13.26 -46.39
CA THR A 399 16.06 -12.92 -45.82
C THR A 399 16.12 -11.56 -45.14
N ASP A 400 15.18 -10.65 -45.41
CA ASP A 400 15.17 -9.29 -44.83
C ASP A 400 14.29 -9.18 -43.58
N LYS A 401 13.55 -10.24 -43.21
CA LYS A 401 12.61 -10.25 -42.08
C LYS A 401 13.26 -10.42 -40.70
N LEU A 402 14.54 -10.82 -40.65
CA LEU A 402 15.33 -11.02 -39.43
C LEU A 402 16.79 -10.69 -39.73
N ILE A 403 17.49 -10.09 -38.74
CA ILE A 403 18.89 -9.64 -38.77
C ILE A 403 19.10 -8.28 -39.46
N VAL A 404 19.59 -7.31 -38.69
CA VAL A 404 20.36 -6.17 -39.21
C VAL A 404 21.83 -6.57 -39.19
N ASP A 405 22.53 -6.43 -40.32
CA ASP A 405 23.90 -6.91 -40.49
C ASP A 405 24.90 -6.23 -39.52
N VAL A 406 25.72 -7.05 -38.86
CA VAL A 406 26.84 -6.57 -38.03
C VAL A 406 28.08 -6.37 -38.90
N LEU A 407 28.48 -5.11 -39.11
CA LEU A 407 29.72 -4.75 -39.77
C LEU A 407 30.55 -3.75 -38.93
N GLU A 408 31.87 -3.85 -39.07
CA GLU A 408 32.91 -2.94 -38.56
C GLU A 408 33.45 -3.10 -37.11
N VAL A 409 33.22 -4.23 -36.40
CA VAL A 409 33.96 -4.54 -35.13
C VAL A 409 34.76 -5.87 -35.17
N VAL A 410 35.30 -6.27 -36.34
CA VAL A 410 36.28 -7.39 -36.43
C VAL A 410 37.45 -7.04 -37.37
N LYS A 411 38.25 -6.02 -37.00
CA LYS A 411 39.47 -5.61 -37.73
C LYS A 411 40.69 -5.34 -36.83
N SER A 412 40.72 -5.85 -35.60
CA SER A 412 41.78 -5.56 -34.62
C SER A 412 42.45 -6.77 -33.95
N GLU A 413 42.14 -8.01 -34.33
CA GLU A 413 42.69 -9.21 -33.66
C GLU A 413 43.40 -10.24 -34.57
N LYS A 414 43.95 -9.77 -35.70
CA LYS A 414 44.96 -10.52 -36.46
C LYS A 414 46.36 -9.97 -36.20
N GLU A 415 46.98 -10.36 -35.07
CA GLU A 415 48.43 -10.62 -34.95
C GLU A 415 48.87 -11.01 -33.52
N LYS A 416 49.03 -12.33 -33.26
CA LYS A 416 50.20 -12.94 -32.56
C LYS A 416 50.12 -14.48 -32.42
N THR A 417 50.91 -15.17 -33.23
CA THR A 417 51.64 -16.46 -32.96
C THR A 417 50.91 -17.60 -32.20
N ASN A 418 50.50 -18.69 -32.87
CA ASN A 418 51.29 -19.86 -33.33
C ASN A 418 51.74 -20.87 -32.25
N CYS A 419 51.28 -22.14 -32.33
CA CYS A 419 52.12 -23.28 -32.76
C CYS A 419 51.42 -24.67 -32.79
N ALA A 420 51.50 -25.35 -33.94
CA ALA A 420 51.50 -26.82 -34.17
C ALA A 420 50.25 -27.71 -33.88
N SER A 421 50.19 -28.83 -34.62
CA SER A 421 49.15 -29.90 -34.67
C SER A 421 49.86 -31.26 -34.93
N PRO A 422 49.21 -32.43 -35.22
CA PRO A 422 47.79 -32.81 -35.32
C PRO A 422 47.45 -34.01 -34.34
N GLN A 423 46.74 -35.13 -34.57
CA GLN A 423 46.16 -35.81 -35.76
C GLN A 423 45.20 -36.99 -35.39
N TYR A 424 44.44 -37.46 -36.41
CA TYR A 424 43.85 -38.82 -36.61
C TYR A 424 42.40 -39.19 -36.18
N LEU A 425 41.53 -39.15 -37.21
CA LEU A 425 40.64 -40.22 -37.72
C LEU A 425 39.25 -40.57 -37.09
N GLU A 426 38.35 -40.83 -38.04
CA GLU A 426 36.93 -41.22 -38.01
C GLU A 426 36.78 -42.77 -38.13
N PRO A 427 35.59 -43.41 -37.91
CA PRO A 427 34.55 -43.46 -38.95
C PRO A 427 33.05 -43.60 -38.48
N GLU A 428 32.15 -43.76 -39.46
CA GLU A 428 30.67 -43.73 -39.42
C GLU A 428 29.94 -44.95 -38.80
N ILE A 429 28.59 -44.87 -38.63
CA ILE A 429 27.56 -45.83 -39.17
C ILE A 429 26.09 -45.36 -38.89
N LYS A 430 25.10 -45.86 -39.65
CA LYS A 430 23.63 -45.55 -39.58
C LYS A 430 22.73 -46.81 -39.38
N PRO A 431 21.38 -46.74 -39.22
CA PRO A 431 20.63 -47.63 -38.31
C PRO A 431 19.56 -48.60 -38.93
N PRO A 432 18.95 -49.48 -38.09
CA PRO A 432 17.59 -50.07 -38.23
C PRO A 432 16.52 -49.20 -37.48
N GLY A 433 15.25 -49.57 -37.19
CA GLY A 433 14.44 -50.79 -37.36
C GLY A 433 12.97 -50.58 -36.86
N HIS A 434 12.14 -51.64 -36.77
CA HIS A 434 10.71 -51.59 -36.37
C HIS A 434 10.20 -52.93 -35.74
N ILE A 435 8.90 -52.96 -35.38
CA ILE A 435 7.94 -54.09 -35.17
C ILE A 435 7.91 -54.86 -33.79
N PRO A 436 6.84 -55.62 -33.40
CA PRO A 436 6.11 -55.35 -32.14
C PRO A 436 5.75 -56.61 -31.28
N PRO A 437 4.83 -56.47 -30.31
CA PRO A 437 3.78 -57.49 -30.04
C PRO A 437 2.42 -56.87 -29.62
N SER A 438 1.30 -57.58 -29.39
CA SER A 438 0.71 -58.81 -29.96
C SER A 438 -0.74 -58.96 -29.42
N GLU A 439 -1.63 -59.66 -30.13
CA GLU A 439 -3.07 -59.76 -29.77
C GLU A 439 -3.38 -60.65 -28.55
N ASN A 440 -4.51 -60.37 -27.88
CA ASN A 440 -5.56 -61.36 -27.57
C ASN A 440 -6.87 -60.67 -27.16
N ALA A 441 -8.03 -61.29 -27.44
CA ALA A 441 -9.36 -60.67 -27.28
C ALA A 441 -10.41 -61.64 -26.72
N VAL A 442 -11.50 -61.11 -26.14
CA VAL A 442 -12.81 -61.77 -26.01
C VAL A 442 -13.93 -60.70 -26.06
N ASN A 443 -14.99 -60.96 -26.85
CA ASN A 443 -16.21 -60.15 -26.91
C ASN A 443 -17.26 -60.61 -25.88
N VAL A 444 -18.12 -59.69 -25.42
CA VAL A 444 -19.57 -59.95 -25.27
C VAL A 444 -20.35 -58.70 -25.75
N ASP A 445 -21.49 -58.92 -26.40
CA ASP A 445 -22.41 -57.93 -27.01
C ASP A 445 -23.67 -57.75 -26.13
N LEU A 446 -24.34 -56.58 -26.19
CA LEU A 446 -25.81 -56.48 -26.34
C LEU A 446 -26.35 -55.02 -26.30
N LYS A 447 -27.58 -54.87 -26.83
CA LYS A 447 -28.26 -53.60 -27.19
C LYS A 447 -29.35 -53.19 -26.19
N ALA A 448 -29.72 -51.91 -26.20
CA ALA A 448 -31.09 -51.45 -25.91
C ALA A 448 -31.44 -50.21 -26.76
N THR A 449 -32.72 -50.04 -27.13
CA THR A 449 -33.22 -48.97 -28.03
C THR A 449 -34.62 -48.50 -27.62
N VAL A 450 -34.83 -47.17 -27.52
CA VAL A 450 -36.13 -46.47 -27.44
C VAL A 450 -35.89 -45.09 -28.09
N GLU A 451 -36.20 -44.89 -29.38
CA GLU A 451 -37.46 -44.32 -29.94
C GLU A 451 -37.63 -42.78 -29.79
N GLU A 452 -37.74 -42.08 -30.93
CA GLU A 452 -38.25 -40.70 -31.04
C GLU A 452 -39.79 -40.66 -30.88
N PRO A 453 -40.40 -39.46 -30.83
CA PRO A 453 -41.21 -39.12 -32.01
C PRO A 453 -41.17 -37.65 -32.51
N GLU A 454 -40.90 -37.52 -33.81
CA GLU A 454 -41.59 -36.67 -34.80
C GLU A 454 -41.64 -35.12 -34.68
N LYS A 455 -40.67 -34.48 -35.37
CA LYS A 455 -40.85 -33.59 -36.54
C LYS A 455 -42.04 -32.61 -36.61
N SER A 456 -41.74 -31.33 -36.91
CA SER A 456 -42.40 -30.64 -38.05
C SER A 456 -41.62 -29.45 -38.65
N VAL A 457 -41.27 -29.60 -39.94
CA VAL A 457 -41.19 -28.64 -41.08
C VAL A 457 -40.88 -27.13 -40.82
N PRO A 458 -39.91 -26.52 -41.55
CA PRO A 458 -39.46 -25.13 -41.32
C PRO A 458 -40.25 -24.04 -42.10
N SER A 459 -40.11 -22.77 -41.66
CA SER A 459 -40.61 -21.61 -42.42
C SER A 459 -39.63 -20.42 -42.45
N LYS A 460 -39.10 -20.17 -43.65
CA LYS A 460 -38.77 -18.86 -44.27
C LYS A 460 -38.05 -17.78 -43.46
N SER A 461 -36.87 -17.40 -43.96
CA SER A 461 -36.35 -16.03 -43.84
C SER A 461 -37.18 -15.04 -44.66
N GLU A 462 -37.45 -13.86 -44.09
CA GLU A 462 -37.92 -12.64 -44.76
C GLU A 462 -37.32 -11.41 -44.01
N PRO A 463 -37.34 -10.18 -44.57
CA PRO A 463 -36.07 -9.47 -44.76
C PRO A 463 -35.79 -8.28 -43.83
N VAL A 464 -34.53 -7.85 -43.84
CA VAL A 464 -34.05 -6.59 -43.26
C VAL A 464 -34.79 -5.39 -43.91
N PRO A 465 -35.30 -4.42 -43.12
CA PRO A 465 -35.93 -3.22 -43.67
C PRO A 465 -34.90 -2.28 -44.30
N GLU A 466 -35.14 -1.88 -45.55
CA GLU A 466 -34.25 -1.03 -46.34
C GLU A 466 -34.24 0.43 -45.82
N VAL A 467 -33.09 0.90 -45.32
CA VAL A 467 -32.90 2.31 -44.94
C VAL A 467 -32.66 3.16 -46.20
N LYS A 468 -33.50 4.17 -46.40
CA LYS A 468 -33.48 5.05 -47.57
C LYS A 468 -32.14 5.79 -47.72
N LYS A 469 -31.55 5.73 -48.92
CA LYS A 469 -30.39 6.54 -49.31
C LYS A 469 -30.67 8.04 -49.15
N LEU A 470 -29.79 8.73 -48.42
CA LEU A 470 -29.78 10.20 -48.33
C LEU A 470 -28.33 10.73 -48.33
N GLN A 471 -27.91 11.20 -49.51
CA GLN A 471 -26.76 12.09 -49.78
C GLN A 471 -25.32 11.54 -49.53
N PRO A 472 -24.32 12.01 -50.31
CA PRO A 472 -22.91 11.60 -50.16
C PRO A 472 -22.23 12.31 -48.98
N PRO A 473 -21.09 11.79 -48.47
CA PRO A 473 -20.40 12.37 -47.33
C PRO A 473 -19.79 13.74 -47.62
N LEU A 474 -19.76 14.59 -46.59
CA LEU A 474 -19.01 15.85 -46.58
C LEU A 474 -17.49 15.58 -46.65
N PRO A 475 -16.70 16.47 -47.28
CA PRO A 475 -15.25 16.31 -47.37
C PRO A 475 -14.56 16.47 -45.99
N LYS A 476 -13.33 15.95 -45.89
CA LYS A 476 -12.48 16.08 -44.69
C LYS A 476 -12.24 17.56 -44.35
N PRO A 477 -12.10 17.93 -43.06
CA PRO A 477 -11.59 19.25 -42.68
C PRO A 477 -10.12 19.37 -43.11
N GLU A 478 -9.83 20.31 -44.02
CA GLU A 478 -8.46 20.67 -44.38
C GLU A 478 -7.82 21.55 -43.31
N SER A 479 -6.52 21.38 -43.08
CA SER A 479 -5.73 22.28 -42.23
C SER A 479 -5.78 23.72 -42.77
N PRO A 480 -6.01 24.75 -41.93
CA PRO A 480 -6.15 26.13 -42.39
C PRO A 480 -4.80 26.70 -42.89
N SER A 481 -4.52 26.49 -44.17
CA SER A 481 -3.34 27.04 -44.85
C SER A 481 -3.41 28.57 -44.89
N ILE A 482 -2.42 29.20 -44.25
CA ILE A 482 -2.26 30.65 -44.19
C ILE A 482 -2.15 31.23 -45.61
N LYS A 483 -2.96 32.26 -45.91
CA LYS A 483 -2.72 33.15 -47.06
C LYS A 483 -2.30 34.54 -46.57
N PRO A 484 -1.40 35.22 -47.30
CA PRO A 484 -0.57 36.28 -46.73
C PRO A 484 -1.34 37.59 -46.50
N GLN A 485 -1.10 38.22 -45.35
CA GLN A 485 -1.36 39.64 -45.17
C GLN A 485 -0.24 40.49 -45.79
N PRO A 486 -0.50 41.77 -46.15
CA PRO A 486 0.46 42.62 -46.85
C PRO A 486 1.72 42.97 -46.03
N SER A 487 2.80 43.31 -46.74
CA SER A 487 4.12 43.58 -46.16
C SER A 487 4.20 44.87 -45.33
N LEU A 488 4.96 44.79 -44.23
CA LEU A 488 5.32 45.92 -43.37
C LEU A 488 6.22 46.94 -44.08
N PRO A 489 5.98 48.26 -43.90
CA PRO A 489 7.00 49.29 -44.06
C PRO A 489 8.04 49.25 -42.92
N LYS A 490 9.29 49.58 -43.24
CA LYS A 490 10.44 49.81 -42.34
C LYS A 490 11.28 50.97 -42.90
N PRO A 491 12.16 51.64 -42.13
CA PRO A 491 12.08 51.94 -40.68
C PRO A 491 12.54 53.38 -40.29
N GLN A 492 12.28 53.80 -39.05
CA GLN A 492 13.08 54.79 -38.26
C GLN A 492 13.17 56.27 -38.78
N PRO A 493 13.77 57.22 -38.01
CA PRO A 493 13.94 57.33 -36.54
C PRO A 493 13.58 58.72 -35.95
N SER A 494 13.28 58.78 -34.64
CA SER A 494 13.51 59.97 -33.77
C SER A 494 13.10 59.70 -32.32
N LEU A 495 13.59 60.39 -31.28
CA LEU A 495 14.96 60.81 -30.91
C LEU A 495 14.90 61.42 -29.48
N SER A 496 15.87 61.07 -28.61
CA SER A 496 16.26 61.77 -27.36
C SER A 496 15.26 61.94 -26.18
N LYS A 497 15.82 61.87 -24.96
CA LYS A 497 15.23 62.33 -23.69
C LYS A 497 15.03 63.86 -23.70
N PRO A 498 14.24 64.40 -22.75
CA PRO A 498 14.86 65.18 -21.67
C PRO A 498 14.46 64.74 -20.26
N GLN A 499 15.12 65.31 -19.25
CA GLN A 499 14.80 65.18 -17.83
C GLN A 499 13.86 66.34 -17.37
N ASN A 500 13.21 66.16 -16.22
CA ASN A 500 12.70 67.16 -15.25
C ASN A 500 12.66 68.67 -15.65
N PRO A 501 11.57 69.40 -15.32
CA PRO A 501 11.19 69.54 -13.91
C PRO A 501 9.69 69.71 -13.59
N SER A 502 9.37 69.77 -12.29
CA SER A 502 8.17 70.45 -11.76
C SER A 502 8.48 71.95 -11.63
N PRO A 503 7.50 72.88 -11.83
CA PRO A 503 6.83 73.42 -10.64
C PRO A 503 5.39 73.96 -10.80
N ALA A 504 4.72 74.13 -9.65
CA ALA A 504 3.73 75.17 -9.31
C ALA A 504 2.30 75.16 -9.92
N LYS A 505 1.38 75.82 -9.20
CA LYS A 505 -0.07 75.95 -9.45
C LYS A 505 -0.47 77.38 -9.83
N VAL A 506 -1.55 77.53 -10.60
CA VAL A 506 -2.60 78.57 -10.49
C VAL A 506 -3.90 77.88 -10.98
N GLU A 507 -5.08 77.76 -10.35
CA GLU A 507 -5.80 78.34 -9.18
C GLU A 507 -6.98 79.27 -9.56
N GLN A 508 -8.05 79.21 -8.74
CA GLN A 508 -9.26 80.06 -8.65
C GLN A 508 -10.42 79.71 -9.62
N LYS A 509 -11.70 79.83 -9.24
CA LYS A 509 -12.37 80.40 -8.03
C LYS A 509 -13.29 79.32 -7.38
N ASN A 510 -13.35 79.15 -6.05
CA ASN A 510 -13.96 79.99 -4.98
C ASN A 510 -15.51 79.95 -4.99
N SER A 511 -16.25 80.05 -3.87
CA SER A 511 -15.97 80.02 -2.41
C SER A 511 -17.35 79.95 -1.69
N LYS A 512 -17.58 80.10 -0.37
CA LYS A 512 -16.83 80.55 0.82
C LYS A 512 -17.55 79.95 2.07
N VAL A 513 -17.05 79.94 3.29
CA VAL A 513 -15.85 79.37 4.00
C VAL A 513 -15.92 79.95 5.43
N ASP A 514 -15.43 79.24 6.44
CA ASP A 514 -14.76 79.77 7.65
C ASP A 514 -14.12 78.59 8.42
N ASP A 515 -13.41 78.87 9.52
CA ASP A 515 -12.28 78.06 10.01
C ASP A 515 -12.11 78.16 11.55
N SER A 516 -11.11 77.44 12.10
CA SER A 516 -10.55 77.45 13.47
C SER A 516 -11.32 76.68 14.57
N GLU A 517 -10.69 76.08 15.61
CA GLU A 517 -9.27 75.98 16.01
C GLU A 517 -8.81 74.49 16.11
N LEU A 518 -7.59 74.05 15.73
CA LEU A 518 -6.20 74.35 16.13
C LEU A 518 -5.66 73.60 17.39
N GLN A 519 -5.09 72.38 17.22
CA GLN A 519 -3.65 72.04 17.44
C GLN A 519 -3.33 70.52 17.62
N LYS A 520 -2.25 70.06 16.95
CA LYS A 520 -1.22 69.02 17.27
C LYS A 520 -1.58 67.80 18.16
N VAL A 521 -1.14 66.56 17.89
CA VAL A 521 0.26 66.05 17.90
C VAL A 521 0.42 64.77 17.05
N GLU A 522 1.66 64.38 16.71
CA GLU A 522 2.02 63.20 15.88
C GLU A 522 2.58 61.98 16.67
N THR A 523 2.34 60.79 16.12
CA THR A 523 3.14 59.53 16.17
C THR A 523 3.37 58.71 17.47
N LYS A 524 2.92 57.43 17.40
CA LYS A 524 3.49 56.18 17.97
C LYS A 524 3.63 56.01 19.51
N PRO A 525 3.78 54.76 20.00
CA PRO A 525 3.14 53.48 19.63
C PRO A 525 2.33 52.90 20.81
N LEU A 526 1.48 51.88 20.60
CA LEU A 526 0.71 51.27 21.70
C LEU A 526 1.20 49.89 22.14
N THR A 527 1.30 49.74 23.46
CA THR A 527 1.39 48.49 24.24
C THR A 527 0.55 48.67 25.52
N SER A 528 0.37 47.59 26.29
CA SER A 528 -0.20 47.52 27.66
C SER A 528 -1.64 48.03 27.90
N GLU A 529 -2.54 47.03 27.98
CA GLU A 529 -3.40 46.71 29.16
C GLU A 529 -4.62 47.55 29.58
N GLU A 530 -5.65 46.76 29.95
CA GLU A 530 -6.82 46.93 30.82
C GLU A 530 -7.49 48.31 31.07
N SER A 531 -8.82 48.31 30.87
CA SER A 531 -9.75 48.66 31.96
C SER A 531 -11.10 47.95 31.80
N LYS A 532 -11.81 47.76 32.92
CA LYS A 532 -12.95 46.84 33.09
C LYS A 532 -14.24 47.60 33.46
N PRO A 533 -15.41 47.28 32.86
CA PRO A 533 -16.68 47.90 33.23
C PRO A 533 -17.34 47.23 34.46
N GLU A 534 -18.23 47.99 35.12
CA GLU A 534 -18.87 47.66 36.40
C GLU A 534 -20.36 47.19 36.25
N PRO A 535 -21.13 46.87 37.32
CA PRO A 535 -21.84 45.59 37.38
C PRO A 535 -23.35 45.61 37.10
N ALA A 536 -23.90 44.40 36.91
CA ALA A 536 -25.30 44.14 36.62
C ALA A 536 -26.27 44.36 37.81
N LYS A 537 -27.57 44.44 37.52
CA LYS A 537 -28.65 44.39 38.52
C LYS A 537 -29.79 43.44 38.12
N SER A 538 -29.97 42.42 38.96
CA SER A 538 -31.20 41.67 39.29
C SER A 538 -32.09 41.12 38.15
N ALA A 539 -32.23 39.80 38.10
CA ALA A 539 -33.19 39.09 37.26
C ALA A 539 -34.59 39.02 37.89
N ALA A 540 -35.60 38.71 37.05
CA ALA A 540 -36.94 38.30 37.51
C ALA A 540 -37.56 37.25 36.56
N ASN A 541 -37.82 36.06 37.09
CA ASN A 541 -38.70 34.99 36.57
C ASN A 541 -38.87 34.80 35.05
N TYR A 542 -38.10 33.85 34.50
CA TYR A 542 -38.61 32.92 33.49
C TYR A 542 -38.34 31.48 33.97
N LYS A 543 -39.31 30.57 33.82
CA LYS A 543 -39.07 29.13 33.99
C LYS A 543 -38.29 28.63 32.77
N TYR A 544 -36.99 28.42 32.93
CA TYR A 544 -36.16 27.81 31.90
C TYR A 544 -36.40 26.30 31.85
N ASN A 545 -36.90 25.81 30.71
CA ASN A 545 -37.14 24.38 30.47
C ASN A 545 -36.61 23.90 29.10
N ASP A 546 -36.15 24.81 28.24
CA ASP A 546 -35.52 24.50 26.95
C ASP A 546 -34.01 24.74 27.05
N CYS A 547 -33.22 23.67 27.02
CA CYS A 547 -31.78 23.74 26.81
C CYS A 547 -31.51 23.93 25.31
N LEU A 548 -31.20 25.16 24.92
CA LEU A 548 -30.85 25.50 23.53
C LEU A 548 -29.37 25.12 23.32
N SER A 549 -29.10 24.24 22.35
CA SER A 549 -27.73 23.78 22.06
C SER A 549 -27.40 23.66 20.57
N ASP A 550 -26.11 23.74 20.27
CA ASP A 550 -25.54 23.28 18.99
C ASP A 550 -24.98 21.86 19.23
N THR A 551 -25.24 20.89 18.35
CA THR A 551 -24.71 19.52 18.48
C THR A 551 -24.09 19.06 17.16
N LEU A 552 -22.77 18.84 17.17
CA LEU A 552 -21.99 18.36 16.04
C LEU A 552 -21.67 16.87 16.23
N PHE A 553 -22.26 16.02 15.39
CA PHE A 553 -21.91 14.61 15.31
C PHE A 553 -20.69 14.41 14.39
N VAL A 554 -19.71 13.63 14.83
CA VAL A 554 -18.55 13.18 14.03
C VAL A 554 -18.66 11.66 13.92
N VAL A 555 -19.15 11.19 12.78
CA VAL A 555 -19.58 9.80 12.58
C VAL A 555 -18.53 9.01 11.80
N ASP A 556 -17.98 7.99 12.45
CA ASP A 556 -17.05 7.04 11.84
C ASP A 556 -17.75 6.22 10.75
N SER A 557 -17.06 6.04 9.63
CA SER A 557 -17.47 5.40 8.38
C SER A 557 -16.30 4.59 7.76
N THR A 558 -15.42 4.07 8.61
CA THR A 558 -14.20 3.31 8.30
C THR A 558 -14.47 1.83 8.02
N SER A 559 -13.45 1.09 7.58
CA SER A 559 -13.58 -0.35 7.31
C SER A 559 -13.92 -1.19 8.55
N SER A 560 -13.46 -0.81 9.74
CA SER A 560 -13.72 -1.56 10.98
C SER A 560 -15.18 -1.46 11.41
N VAL A 561 -15.75 -0.24 11.39
CA VAL A 561 -17.17 -0.01 11.69
C VAL A 561 -18.13 -0.44 10.56
N GLY A 562 -17.63 -0.95 9.43
CA GLY A 562 -18.45 -1.20 8.24
C GLY A 562 -19.65 -2.12 8.45
N LYS A 563 -19.51 -3.17 9.28
CA LYS A 563 -20.62 -4.08 9.63
C LYS A 563 -21.66 -3.48 10.59
N ILE A 564 -21.35 -2.34 11.22
CA ILE A 564 -22.18 -1.65 12.21
C ILE A 564 -22.53 -0.20 11.81
N PHE A 565 -22.16 0.25 10.62
CA PHE A 565 -22.40 1.64 10.18
C PHE A 565 -23.90 1.99 10.04
N GLU A 566 -24.78 0.99 9.88
CA GLU A 566 -26.23 1.18 10.04
C GLU A 566 -26.62 1.52 11.50
N LYS A 567 -25.96 0.91 12.51
CA LYS A 567 -26.16 1.28 13.92
C LYS A 567 -25.72 2.73 14.17
N HIS A 568 -24.59 3.15 13.61
CA HIS A 568 -24.10 4.54 13.70
C HIS A 568 -25.15 5.52 13.17
N ARG A 569 -25.73 5.25 11.99
CA ARG A 569 -26.85 6.03 11.43
C ARG A 569 -28.12 6.00 12.31
N ASN A 570 -28.52 4.82 12.79
CA ASN A 570 -29.72 4.66 13.60
C ASN A 570 -29.61 5.34 14.97
N TYR A 571 -28.44 5.32 15.61
CA TYR A 571 -28.18 5.99 16.88
C TYR A 571 -28.32 7.51 16.74
N VAL A 572 -27.67 8.12 15.74
CA VAL A 572 -27.81 9.55 15.41
C VAL A 572 -29.27 9.89 15.09
N SER A 573 -29.96 9.02 14.32
CA SER A 573 -31.38 9.18 13.98
C SER A 573 -32.27 9.19 15.22
N ASN A 574 -32.04 8.28 16.19
CA ASN A 574 -32.81 8.19 17.43
C ASN A 574 -32.66 9.44 18.31
N VAL A 575 -31.43 9.93 18.52
CA VAL A 575 -31.20 11.18 19.27
C VAL A 575 -31.91 12.37 18.60
N ILE A 576 -31.80 12.48 17.28
CA ILE A 576 -32.36 13.61 16.52
C ILE A 576 -33.89 13.53 16.38
N LYS A 577 -34.46 12.32 16.36
CA LYS A 577 -35.92 12.09 16.37
C LYS A 577 -36.59 12.72 17.59
N ASP A 578 -35.94 12.69 18.75
CA ASP A 578 -36.54 13.15 20.01
C ASP A 578 -35.99 14.53 20.48
N LEU A 579 -34.99 15.10 19.79
CA LEU A 579 -34.49 16.47 20.02
C LEU A 579 -35.33 17.55 19.29
N ASP A 580 -35.61 18.68 19.94
CA ASP A 580 -36.39 19.78 19.37
C ASP A 580 -35.53 20.71 18.48
N ILE A 581 -35.54 20.43 17.18
CA ILE A 581 -34.71 21.07 16.15
C ILE A 581 -35.59 21.97 15.27
N SER A 582 -35.30 23.26 15.29
CA SER A 582 -35.91 24.29 14.45
C SER A 582 -35.08 25.58 14.53
N PRO A 583 -35.24 26.56 13.61
CA PRO A 583 -34.49 27.81 13.65
C PRO A 583 -34.68 28.55 14.99
N GLY A 584 -33.58 28.74 15.74
CA GLY A 584 -33.59 29.33 17.07
C GLY A 584 -33.71 28.34 18.24
N LYS A 585 -33.90 27.04 17.99
CA LYS A 585 -33.84 25.97 19.00
C LYS A 585 -32.51 25.21 18.94
N ASN A 586 -32.53 23.88 18.88
CA ASN A 586 -31.31 23.09 18.73
C ASN A 586 -30.84 23.09 17.27
N HIS A 587 -29.53 23.21 17.07
CA HIS A 587 -28.88 23.09 15.75
C HIS A 587 -28.10 21.77 15.69
N ILE A 588 -28.13 21.10 14.53
CA ILE A 588 -27.36 19.90 14.24
C ILE A 588 -26.30 20.20 13.19
N GLY A 589 -25.08 19.75 13.46
CA GLY A 589 -24.03 19.55 12.46
C GLY A 589 -23.71 18.06 12.35
N ILE A 590 -23.28 17.61 11.17
CA ILE A 590 -22.84 16.23 10.94
C ILE A 590 -21.58 16.25 10.07
N ILE A 591 -20.51 15.65 10.57
CA ILE A 591 -19.34 15.20 9.82
C ILE A 591 -19.41 13.67 9.71
N VAL A 592 -19.06 13.13 8.55
CA VAL A 592 -18.82 11.70 8.35
C VAL A 592 -17.40 11.50 7.84
N TYR A 593 -16.66 10.52 8.35
CA TYR A 593 -15.23 10.35 8.05
C TYR A 593 -14.76 8.89 7.94
N SER A 594 -13.69 8.69 7.19
CA SER A 594 -12.75 7.58 7.36
C SER A 594 -11.35 8.15 7.40
N SER A 595 -10.74 8.48 6.26
CA SER A 595 -9.36 8.96 6.19
C SER A 595 -9.26 10.48 6.05
N LYS A 596 -8.05 11.03 6.18
CA LYS A 596 -7.70 12.44 5.93
C LYS A 596 -8.38 13.05 4.69
N TYR A 597 -8.51 12.26 3.62
CA TYR A 597 -9.08 12.68 2.33
C TYR A 597 -10.51 12.15 2.07
N ARG A 598 -11.01 11.24 2.92
CA ARG A 598 -12.39 10.71 2.90
C ARG A 598 -13.16 11.17 4.14
N GLN A 599 -13.37 12.48 4.25
CA GLN A 599 -14.20 13.11 5.27
C GLN A 599 -15.04 14.22 4.64
N LYS A 600 -16.30 14.39 5.10
CA LYS A 600 -17.23 15.41 4.59
C LYS A 600 -18.14 15.93 5.69
N VAL A 601 -18.29 17.25 5.74
CA VAL A 601 -19.45 17.91 6.35
C VAL A 601 -20.69 17.52 5.54
N LYS A 602 -21.77 17.19 6.23
CA LYS A 602 -23.04 16.68 5.69
C LYS A 602 -24.23 17.55 6.10
N VAL A 603 -24.13 18.19 7.26
CA VAL A 603 -24.93 19.34 7.70
C VAL A 603 -23.96 20.25 8.45
N SER A 604 -23.92 21.54 8.13
CA SER A 604 -23.17 22.53 8.92
C SER A 604 -24.05 23.08 10.04
N LEU A 605 -23.45 23.48 11.17
CA LEU A 605 -24.18 24.17 12.26
C LEU A 605 -24.80 25.51 11.81
N ALA A 606 -24.27 26.10 10.73
CA ALA A 606 -24.77 27.33 10.12
C ALA A 606 -25.89 27.10 9.07
N ASP A 607 -26.19 25.85 8.69
CA ASP A 607 -27.23 25.56 7.70
C ASP A 607 -28.65 25.78 8.28
N PRO A 608 -29.67 26.07 7.43
CA PRO A 608 -31.07 26.14 7.85
C PRO A 608 -31.56 24.83 8.49
N GLN A 609 -31.91 24.91 9.77
CA GLN A 609 -32.22 23.75 10.61
C GLN A 609 -33.64 23.22 10.37
N ASP A 610 -33.82 22.45 9.31
CA ASP A 610 -35.03 21.65 9.07
C ASP A 610 -34.84 20.18 9.50
N LYS A 611 -35.57 19.77 10.53
CA LYS A 611 -35.50 18.41 11.08
C LYS A 611 -35.82 17.32 10.04
N GLY A 612 -36.78 17.58 9.14
CA GLY A 612 -37.17 16.62 8.09
C GLY A 612 -36.07 16.38 7.04
N ASN A 613 -35.30 17.41 6.71
CA ASN A 613 -34.12 17.34 5.85
C ASN A 613 -32.95 16.66 6.57
N ILE A 614 -32.70 17.02 7.83
CA ILE A 614 -31.62 16.42 8.64
C ILE A 614 -31.81 14.90 8.79
N THR A 615 -33.03 14.42 9.07
CA THR A 615 -33.34 12.97 9.10
C THR A 615 -33.09 12.28 7.73
N LYS A 616 -33.36 12.96 6.61
CA LYS A 616 -33.03 12.44 5.26
C LYS A 616 -31.52 12.40 5.00
N VAL A 617 -30.76 13.37 5.52
CA VAL A 617 -29.29 13.34 5.43
C VAL A 617 -28.72 12.17 6.24
N ILE A 618 -29.24 11.92 7.45
CA ILE A 618 -28.80 10.84 8.34
C ILE A 618 -29.03 9.46 7.70
N SER A 619 -30.24 9.19 7.22
CA SER A 619 -30.57 7.93 6.54
C SER A 619 -29.72 7.67 5.29
N ASN A 620 -29.17 8.73 4.67
CA ASN A 620 -28.31 8.69 3.48
C ASN A 620 -26.86 9.12 3.76
N LEU A 621 -26.36 8.93 5.00
CA LEU A 621 -24.92 9.10 5.25
C LEU A 621 -24.14 8.01 4.50
N PRO A 622 -23.13 8.39 3.70
CA PRO A 622 -22.38 7.46 2.87
C PRO A 622 -21.44 6.61 3.74
N PHE A 623 -21.33 5.35 3.39
CA PHE A 623 -20.21 4.54 3.85
C PHE A 623 -18.97 4.87 3.01
N PHE A 624 -17.82 5.18 3.65
CA PHE A 624 -16.60 5.55 2.94
C PHE A 624 -15.56 4.43 2.85
N SER A 625 -15.47 3.58 3.88
CA SER A 625 -14.43 2.57 4.06
C SER A 625 -13.00 3.15 4.10
N GLY A 626 -12.05 2.38 4.61
CA GLY A 626 -10.64 2.74 4.80
C GLY A 626 -10.23 2.87 6.27
N VAL A 627 -9.01 3.36 6.47
CA VAL A 627 -8.40 3.62 7.78
C VAL A 627 -9.07 4.75 8.57
N THR A 628 -8.90 4.74 9.89
CA THR A 628 -9.58 5.60 10.88
C THR A 628 -8.75 6.84 11.26
N ALA A 629 -9.05 7.98 10.62
CA ALA A 629 -8.39 9.27 10.84
C ALA A 629 -9.20 10.18 11.77
N THR A 630 -9.42 9.76 13.01
CA THR A 630 -10.22 10.53 13.98
C THR A 630 -9.55 11.86 14.30
N GLY A 631 -8.21 11.94 14.26
CA GLY A 631 -7.47 13.19 14.50
C GLY A 631 -7.76 14.24 13.42
N GLN A 632 -7.72 13.85 12.15
CA GLN A 632 -8.11 14.71 11.04
C GLN A 632 -9.61 15.05 11.03
N ALA A 633 -10.48 14.15 11.51
CA ALA A 633 -11.92 14.44 11.66
C ALA A 633 -12.20 15.46 12.77
N LEU A 634 -11.46 15.40 13.89
CA LEU A 634 -11.49 16.42 14.95
C LEU A 634 -11.00 17.78 14.43
N ARG A 635 -9.94 17.82 13.60
CA ARG A 635 -9.49 19.06 12.93
C ARG A 635 -10.51 19.63 11.94
N LEU A 636 -11.38 18.82 11.36
CA LEU A 636 -12.53 19.30 10.58
C LEU A 636 -13.66 19.80 11.50
N ALA A 637 -13.91 19.13 12.62
CA ALA A 637 -14.86 19.61 13.63
C ALA A 637 -14.47 20.99 14.20
N GLN A 638 -13.18 21.21 14.49
CA GLN A 638 -12.65 22.53 14.84
C GLN A 638 -12.93 23.62 13.80
N GLN A 639 -13.06 23.28 12.51
CA GLN A 639 -13.38 24.25 11.45
C GLN A 639 -14.87 24.58 11.44
N GLU A 640 -15.74 23.58 11.51
CA GLU A 640 -17.20 23.78 11.60
C GLU A 640 -17.60 24.55 12.87
N LEU A 641 -16.95 24.26 14.00
CA LEU A 641 -17.19 24.93 15.28
C LEU A 641 -16.80 26.42 15.29
N LYS A 642 -16.16 26.96 14.25
CA LYS A 642 -15.93 28.42 14.09
C LYS A 642 -17.20 29.17 13.66
N ASN A 643 -18.17 28.47 13.09
CA ASN A 643 -19.45 29.03 12.60
C ASN A 643 -20.64 28.74 13.53
N ARG A 644 -20.39 28.18 14.73
CA ARG A 644 -21.41 27.85 15.73
C ARG A 644 -21.98 29.09 16.42
N ARG A 645 -23.12 28.93 17.09
CA ARG A 645 -23.64 29.92 18.06
C ARG A 645 -22.75 29.92 19.31
N SER A 646 -22.14 31.06 19.64
CA SER A 646 -21.22 31.18 20.78
C SER A 646 -21.90 31.50 22.11
N ASP A 647 -23.18 31.89 22.07
CA ASP A 647 -24.04 32.22 23.21
C ASP A 647 -24.80 31.00 23.79
N VAL A 648 -24.80 29.87 23.09
CA VAL A 648 -25.42 28.60 23.52
C VAL A 648 -24.36 27.55 23.87
N VAL A 649 -24.77 26.49 24.58
CA VAL A 649 -23.92 25.31 24.81
C VAL A 649 -23.71 24.58 23.49
N THR A 650 -22.49 24.15 23.21
CA THR A 650 -22.19 23.30 22.06
C THR A 650 -21.74 21.92 22.53
N ASN A 651 -22.19 20.88 21.83
CA ASN A 651 -21.88 19.48 22.09
C ASN A 651 -21.14 18.91 20.87
N LEU A 652 -20.00 18.25 21.08
CA LEU A 652 -19.30 17.44 20.08
C LEU A 652 -19.51 15.97 20.44
N VAL A 653 -20.12 15.19 19.55
CA VAL A 653 -20.39 13.76 19.76
C VAL A 653 -19.63 12.95 18.72
N VAL A 654 -18.56 12.27 19.12
CA VAL A 654 -17.80 11.37 18.22
C VAL A 654 -18.34 9.95 18.36
N ILE A 655 -18.70 9.32 17.25
CA ILE A 655 -19.19 7.93 17.22
C ILE A 655 -18.19 7.08 16.45
N THR A 656 -17.40 6.25 17.15
CA THR A 656 -16.28 5.46 16.61
C THR A 656 -16.06 4.20 17.46
N ASP A 657 -15.38 3.19 16.91
CA ASP A 657 -14.93 2.01 17.66
C ASP A 657 -13.66 2.28 18.50
N GLY A 658 -12.97 3.39 18.22
CA GLY A 658 -11.81 3.87 18.96
C GLY A 658 -10.51 3.16 18.55
N PHE A 659 -10.02 3.43 17.34
CA PHE A 659 -8.69 3.00 16.89
C PHE A 659 -8.12 3.99 15.85
N SER A 660 -7.68 5.17 16.28
CA SER A 660 -7.16 6.19 15.36
C SER A 660 -5.73 5.86 14.92
N TYR A 661 -5.45 5.90 13.61
CA TYR A 661 -4.07 5.80 13.10
C TYR A 661 -3.32 7.15 13.15
N ASP A 662 -4.03 8.25 13.39
CA ASP A 662 -3.49 9.60 13.49
C ASP A 662 -3.70 10.22 14.89
N TYR A 663 -2.88 11.22 15.20
CA TYR A 663 -2.86 11.89 16.50
C TYR A 663 -4.15 12.67 16.78
N ILE A 664 -4.95 12.14 17.72
CA ILE A 664 -6.17 12.79 18.26
C ILE A 664 -5.90 13.74 19.43
N ASP A 665 -4.75 13.63 20.10
CA ASP A 665 -4.42 14.31 21.35
C ASP A 665 -4.26 15.83 21.18
N GLU A 666 -3.52 16.30 20.17
CA GLU A 666 -3.43 17.73 19.84
C GLU A 666 -4.82 18.30 19.49
N PRO A 667 -5.58 17.79 18.50
CA PRO A 667 -6.83 18.42 18.10
C PRO A 667 -7.94 18.30 19.14
N ILE A 668 -7.98 17.23 19.96
CA ILE A 668 -8.96 17.14 21.06
C ILE A 668 -8.62 18.11 22.20
N LYS A 669 -7.34 18.24 22.56
CA LYS A 669 -6.89 19.19 23.59
C LYS A 669 -7.20 20.64 23.21
N GLU A 670 -7.12 20.97 21.92
CA GLU A 670 -7.59 22.27 21.40
C GLU A 670 -9.13 22.41 21.49
N LEU A 671 -9.89 21.33 21.29
CA LEU A 671 -11.35 21.33 21.42
C LEU A 671 -11.82 21.47 22.88
N HIS A 672 -11.18 20.80 23.85
CA HIS A 672 -11.47 20.96 25.29
C HIS A 672 -11.26 22.41 25.77
N GLN A 673 -10.41 23.18 25.10
CA GLN A 673 -10.19 24.61 25.39
C GLN A 673 -11.26 25.54 24.76
N VAL A 674 -12.22 25.03 23.98
CA VAL A 674 -13.28 25.84 23.37
C VAL A 674 -14.36 26.17 24.40
N ASN A 675 -14.41 27.43 24.83
CA ASN A 675 -15.44 27.95 25.75
C ASN A 675 -16.86 27.48 25.38
N ASN A 676 -17.56 26.87 26.34
CA ASN A 676 -18.93 26.36 26.20
C ASN A 676 -19.10 25.20 25.20
N LEU A 677 -18.01 24.50 24.83
CA LEU A 677 -18.06 23.18 24.21
C LEU A 677 -18.09 22.10 25.31
N ARG A 678 -18.78 20.98 25.04
CA ARG A 678 -18.67 19.71 25.76
C ARG A 678 -18.39 18.61 24.75
N THR A 679 -17.53 17.66 25.10
CA THR A 679 -17.19 16.53 24.23
C THR A 679 -17.74 15.22 24.79
N PHE A 680 -18.22 14.35 23.89
CA PHE A 680 -18.83 13.07 24.20
C PHE A 680 -18.31 12.01 23.22
N ALA A 681 -18.12 10.80 23.72
CA ALA A 681 -17.75 9.65 22.91
C ALA A 681 -18.87 8.60 22.93
N VAL A 682 -19.10 7.95 21.81
CA VAL A 682 -20.09 6.88 21.65
C VAL A 682 -19.43 5.70 20.94
N VAL A 683 -19.59 4.50 21.50
CA VAL A 683 -19.12 3.24 20.88
C VAL A 683 -20.25 2.23 20.83
N LEU A 684 -20.51 1.67 19.65
CA LEU A 684 -21.65 0.77 19.36
C LEU A 684 -21.22 -0.70 19.12
N SER A 685 -19.98 -0.99 19.51
CA SER A 685 -19.28 -2.27 19.47
C SER A 685 -18.54 -2.52 20.79
N GLU A 686 -17.73 -3.59 20.84
CA GLU A 686 -16.57 -3.60 21.74
C GLU A 686 -15.63 -2.43 21.37
N ALA A 687 -15.05 -1.76 22.36
CA ALA A 687 -14.17 -0.60 22.14
C ALA A 687 -12.73 -1.06 21.91
N CYS A 688 -12.15 -0.75 20.75
CA CYS A 688 -10.82 -1.21 20.38
C CYS A 688 -9.71 -0.56 21.23
N ARG A 689 -9.86 0.71 21.60
CA ARG A 689 -9.03 1.43 22.58
C ARG A 689 -9.89 2.38 23.42
N LYS A 690 -10.38 1.93 24.58
CA LYS A 690 -11.21 2.75 25.50
C LYS A 690 -10.54 4.09 25.86
N PHE A 691 -9.22 4.12 26.00
CA PHE A 691 -8.47 5.35 26.31
C PHE A 691 -8.61 6.44 25.24
N GLU A 692 -8.73 6.09 23.95
CA GLU A 692 -8.94 7.09 22.89
C GLU A 692 -10.35 7.69 22.96
N LEU A 693 -11.35 6.91 23.37
CA LEU A 693 -12.70 7.38 23.64
C LEU A 693 -12.75 8.28 24.88
N LEU A 694 -11.97 7.97 25.93
CA LEU A 694 -11.86 8.79 27.14
C LEU A 694 -11.11 10.11 26.88
N MET A 695 -10.07 10.11 26.04
CA MET A 695 -9.45 11.36 25.57
C MET A 695 -10.45 12.24 24.81
N ILE A 696 -11.41 11.64 24.08
CA ILE A 696 -12.50 12.40 23.46
C ILE A 696 -13.48 12.93 24.52
N SER A 697 -13.97 12.10 25.43
CA SER A 697 -15.08 12.45 26.34
C SER A 697 -14.68 13.24 27.61
N GLU A 698 -13.38 13.39 27.88
CA GLU A 698 -12.76 13.86 29.15
C GLU A 698 -13.03 12.94 30.37
N THR A 699 -14.23 12.39 30.50
CA THR A 699 -14.67 11.55 31.64
C THR A 699 -15.44 10.30 31.18
N GLU A 700 -15.55 9.31 32.08
CA GLU A 700 -16.38 8.11 31.85
C GLU A 700 -17.88 8.48 31.73
N ASP A 701 -18.36 9.49 32.46
CA ASP A 701 -19.77 9.95 32.42
C ASP A 701 -20.22 10.52 31.07
N ASN A 702 -19.26 10.86 30.21
CA ASN A 702 -19.46 11.37 28.86
C ASN A 702 -19.17 10.30 27.78
N LEU A 703 -18.87 9.05 28.17
CA LEU A 703 -18.62 7.89 27.30
C LEU A 703 -19.82 6.94 27.29
N PHE A 704 -20.59 6.98 26.19
CA PHE A 704 -21.79 6.17 26.00
C PHE A 704 -21.47 4.88 25.23
N GLN A 705 -22.00 3.75 25.70
CA GLN A 705 -21.68 2.41 25.16
C GLN A 705 -22.96 1.64 24.80
N GLY A 706 -22.97 1.04 23.61
CA GLY A 706 -24.08 0.23 23.09
C GLY A 706 -25.29 1.03 22.60
N ASP A 707 -26.13 0.39 21.78
CA ASP A 707 -27.17 1.05 20.99
C ASP A 707 -28.24 1.78 21.83
N GLU A 708 -28.59 1.26 23.01
CA GLU A 708 -29.64 1.83 23.88
C GLU A 708 -29.22 3.11 24.62
N SER A 709 -27.91 3.39 24.70
CA SER A 709 -27.35 4.56 25.41
C SER A 709 -27.75 5.92 24.83
N TYR A 710 -28.42 5.94 23.66
CA TYR A 710 -28.90 7.17 23.02
C TYR A 710 -29.83 7.98 23.93
N LYS A 711 -30.54 7.32 24.85
CA LYS A 711 -31.43 7.95 25.84
C LYS A 711 -30.65 8.76 26.87
N ASP A 712 -29.54 8.22 27.35
CA ASP A 712 -28.68 8.86 28.34
C ASP A 712 -27.87 9.98 27.71
N LEU A 713 -27.38 9.80 26.48
CA LEU A 713 -26.81 10.88 25.68
C LEU A 713 -27.85 11.99 25.45
N LEU A 714 -29.08 11.68 25.02
CA LEU A 714 -30.14 12.66 24.81
C LEU A 714 -30.43 13.47 26.09
N LYS A 715 -30.52 12.79 27.24
CA LYS A 715 -30.65 13.40 28.57
C LYS A 715 -29.47 14.33 28.90
N ARG A 716 -28.23 13.94 28.56
CA ARG A 716 -27.01 14.74 28.75
C ARG A 716 -26.97 15.98 27.85
N LEU A 717 -27.36 15.83 26.58
CA LEU A 717 -27.48 16.93 25.61
C LEU A 717 -28.53 17.96 26.06
N GLN A 718 -29.64 17.51 26.65
CA GLN A 718 -30.72 18.35 27.19
C GLN A 718 -30.39 19.03 28.54
N GLN A 719 -29.26 18.72 29.18
CA GLN A 719 -28.77 19.42 30.37
C GLN A 719 -27.85 20.58 29.96
N CYS A 720 -28.16 21.82 30.38
CA CYS A 720 -27.38 23.03 30.08
C CYS A 720 -26.56 23.60 31.25
N ASN A 721 -26.70 23.06 32.47
CA ASN A 721 -26.34 23.76 33.73
C ASN A 721 -25.19 23.12 34.53
N GLU A 722 -24.15 22.61 33.86
CA GLU A 722 -22.93 22.14 34.53
C GLU A 722 -21.72 22.93 34.03
N LYS A 723 -20.95 23.47 34.99
CA LYS A 723 -19.60 23.99 34.76
C LYS A 723 -18.61 22.97 35.31
N SER A 724 -17.57 22.66 34.54
CA SER A 724 -16.50 21.79 35.01
C SER A 724 -15.78 22.39 36.22
N GLY A 725 -15.48 21.55 37.21
CA GLY A 725 -14.92 21.92 38.51
C GLY A 725 -15.20 20.80 39.50
N GLY A 726 -14.23 19.93 39.73
CA GLY A 726 -14.36 18.77 40.61
C GLY A 726 -14.16 19.10 42.08
N ASP A 727 -14.64 18.20 42.95
CA ASP A 727 -14.22 18.10 44.34
C ASP A 727 -14.25 16.63 44.80
N SER A 728 -13.54 16.31 45.88
CA SER A 728 -13.26 14.92 46.29
C SER A 728 -14.27 14.34 47.29
N ILE A 729 -14.52 13.03 47.15
CA ILE A 729 -14.82 12.05 48.22
C ILE A 729 -15.97 12.40 49.19
N THR A 730 -17.06 11.62 49.12
CA THR A 730 -17.43 10.71 50.23
C THR A 730 -18.30 9.57 49.71
N SER A 731 -17.91 8.34 50.04
CA SER A 731 -18.86 7.22 50.16
C SER A 731 -19.77 7.45 51.38
N ASN A 732 -21.00 6.94 51.32
CA ASN A 732 -21.62 6.22 52.43
C ASN A 732 -22.84 5.43 51.93
N GLU A 733 -23.29 4.50 52.77
CA GLU A 733 -24.17 3.37 52.44
C GLU A 733 -25.67 3.64 52.75
N GLU A 734 -26.45 2.56 52.74
CA GLU A 734 -27.80 2.36 53.31
C GLU A 734 -28.98 2.73 52.40
N ASN A 735 -29.60 1.77 51.69
CA ASN A 735 -30.53 0.70 52.13
C ASN A 735 -32.00 1.16 52.25
N GLU A 736 -32.89 0.16 52.27
CA GLU A 736 -34.33 0.21 52.59
C GLU A 736 -35.28 0.90 51.58
N GLU A 737 -36.53 0.44 51.39
CA GLU A 737 -37.06 -0.94 51.29
C GLU A 737 -38.48 -0.89 50.65
N GLU A 738 -39.25 -1.98 50.74
CA GLU A 738 -40.69 -2.16 50.39
C GLU A 738 -41.05 -2.01 48.88
N ASP A 739 -41.44 -3.04 48.11
CA ASP A 739 -42.36 -4.20 48.29
C ASP A 739 -43.85 -3.91 48.01
N ASN A 740 -44.40 -4.47 46.91
CA ASN A 740 -45.55 -5.42 46.92
C ASN A 740 -46.15 -5.71 45.52
N GLY A 741 -46.73 -6.91 45.34
CA GLY A 741 -47.62 -7.28 44.22
C GLY A 741 -46.91 -7.66 42.91
N VAL A 742 -46.63 -8.91 42.53
CA VAL A 742 -47.33 -10.21 42.72
C VAL A 742 -48.66 -10.33 41.96
N GLU A 743 -48.64 -10.98 40.80
CA GLU A 743 -49.46 -12.16 40.52
C GLU A 743 -48.75 -13.07 39.48
N SER A 744 -49.19 -14.32 39.31
CA SER A 744 -48.31 -15.47 38.98
C SER A 744 -48.90 -16.51 38.00
N GLU A 745 -48.25 -17.68 37.90
CA GLU A 745 -48.59 -18.88 37.08
C GLU A 745 -48.20 -18.74 35.58
N ASP A 746 -47.65 -19.73 34.84
CA ASP A 746 -47.19 -21.11 35.08
C ASP A 746 -46.46 -21.60 33.78
N LYS A 747 -45.71 -22.72 33.63
CA LYS A 747 -45.41 -23.91 34.47
C LYS A 747 -44.16 -24.67 33.96
N SER A 748 -43.48 -25.39 34.87
CA SER A 748 -42.75 -26.69 34.70
C SER A 748 -41.64 -26.89 33.63
N GLY A 749 -40.50 -27.51 34.03
CA GLY A 749 -39.53 -28.09 33.09
C GLY A 749 -38.17 -28.55 33.67
N GLU A 750 -38.13 -29.37 34.73
CA GLU A 750 -36.86 -29.86 35.33
C GLU A 750 -36.30 -31.16 34.72
N ASN A 751 -34.97 -31.23 34.59
CA ASN A 751 -34.07 -32.36 34.91
C ASN A 751 -32.65 -32.01 34.37
N GLU A 752 -31.62 -31.72 35.16
CA GLU A 752 -30.87 -32.55 36.14
C GLU A 752 -30.02 -33.68 35.54
N LYS A 753 -28.68 -33.45 35.53
CA LYS A 753 -27.58 -34.41 35.79
C LYS A 753 -27.38 -35.58 34.78
N SER A 754 -26.26 -36.34 34.76
CA SER A 754 -25.11 -36.48 35.68
C SER A 754 -23.87 -37.08 34.98
N ASP A 755 -22.66 -36.69 35.44
CA ASP A 755 -21.50 -37.54 35.84
C ASP A 755 -20.84 -38.55 34.85
N GLU A 756 -19.56 -38.95 34.91
CA GLU A 756 -18.34 -38.53 35.65
C GLU A 756 -17.06 -38.91 34.80
N GLU A 757 -15.80 -39.13 35.21
CA GLU A 757 -15.14 -39.38 36.52
C GLU A 757 -13.66 -38.88 36.61
N LYS A 758 -13.13 -38.99 37.84
CA LYS A 758 -11.77 -38.95 38.46
C LYS A 758 -10.60 -39.59 37.64
N SER A 759 -9.32 -39.45 38.00
CA SER A 759 -8.63 -39.33 39.32
C SER A 759 -7.36 -38.42 39.28
N ASP A 760 -6.90 -37.72 40.34
CA ASP A 760 -6.59 -38.08 41.75
C ASP A 760 -5.34 -39.03 41.85
N SER A 761 -4.27 -38.79 42.62
CA SER A 761 -3.98 -38.06 43.89
C SER A 761 -2.52 -37.51 43.86
N GLY A 762 -1.88 -36.79 44.81
CA GLY A 762 -1.96 -36.45 46.25
C GLY A 762 -0.53 -36.02 46.69
N SER A 763 -0.16 -35.50 47.88
CA SER A 763 -0.81 -35.15 49.15
C SER A 763 0.15 -34.29 50.02
N SER A 764 -0.36 -33.45 50.95
CA SER A 764 0.28 -32.94 52.21
C SER A 764 1.57 -32.08 52.15
N SER A 765 1.87 -31.12 53.05
CA SER A 765 1.13 -30.52 54.20
C SER A 765 1.92 -29.35 54.84
N GLU A 766 1.23 -28.30 55.35
CA GLU A 766 1.54 -27.48 56.56
C GLU A 766 2.91 -26.73 56.70
N SER A 767 3.07 -25.58 57.39
CA SER A 767 2.15 -24.61 58.02
C SER A 767 2.87 -23.30 58.48
N LYS A 768 2.17 -22.14 58.40
CA LYS A 768 2.21 -20.94 59.28
C LYS A 768 3.43 -19.97 59.36
N ASN A 769 3.10 -18.66 59.26
CA ASN A 769 3.53 -17.48 60.05
C ASN A 769 5.03 -17.02 59.98
N GLU A 770 5.46 -15.78 60.32
CA GLU A 770 4.84 -14.63 61.03
C GLU A 770 5.48 -13.25 60.64
N GLU A 771 4.76 -12.14 60.90
CA GLU A 771 5.12 -10.72 61.17
C GLU A 771 6.46 -10.01 60.72
N SER A 772 6.30 -9.06 59.76
CA SER A 772 6.40 -7.56 59.86
C SER A 772 7.67 -6.72 60.20
N ASP A 773 7.59 -5.43 59.78
CA ASP A 773 8.24 -4.15 60.23
C ASP A 773 9.74 -3.86 59.91
N GLU A 774 10.08 -2.79 59.15
CA GLU A 774 10.49 -1.39 59.53
C GLU A 774 11.97 -1.25 60.00
N GLU A 775 12.76 -0.17 59.80
CA GLU A 775 12.54 1.20 59.27
C GLU A 775 13.85 1.80 58.61
N GLU A 776 13.96 3.15 58.50
CA GLU A 776 15.04 3.97 57.87
C GLU A 776 16.50 3.79 58.47
N SER A 777 17.63 4.34 57.96
CA SER A 777 17.88 5.72 57.48
C SER A 777 19.27 6.06 56.86
N LYS A 778 19.22 6.88 55.78
CA LYS A 778 20.01 8.08 55.38
C LYS A 778 21.47 8.35 55.86
N SER A 779 22.33 8.79 54.93
CA SER A 779 23.27 9.99 54.95
C SER A 779 24.72 9.76 54.46
N ASN A 780 25.57 10.75 54.11
CA ASN A 780 25.48 11.92 53.17
C ASN A 780 26.90 12.52 52.90
N SER A 781 27.07 13.48 51.95
CA SER A 781 28.26 14.38 51.74
C SER A 781 29.53 13.77 51.06
N SER A 782 30.43 14.46 50.30
CA SER A 782 30.43 15.74 49.52
C SER A 782 31.77 16.05 48.77
N ASN A 783 31.71 16.68 47.58
CA ASN A 783 32.65 17.62 46.89
C ASN A 783 34.21 17.51 46.96
N SER A 784 34.91 17.61 45.80
CA SER A 784 35.72 18.80 45.37
C SER A 784 36.67 18.52 44.17
N SER A 785 37.42 19.54 43.67
CA SER A 785 37.90 19.67 42.27
C SER A 785 39.42 19.76 41.97
N LYS A 786 39.83 19.15 40.83
CA LYS A 786 40.77 19.61 39.75
C LYS A 786 42.19 20.16 40.05
N SER A 787 43.22 19.51 39.46
CA SER A 787 44.43 20.11 38.83
C SER A 787 45.16 19.09 37.91
N GLU A 788 46.18 19.50 37.14
CA GLU A 788 46.82 18.74 36.03
C GLU A 788 48.34 18.51 36.22
N GLU A 789 48.96 17.78 35.27
CA GLU A 789 50.40 17.58 34.95
C GLU A 789 51.25 16.45 35.64
N ASP A 790 51.59 15.46 34.77
CA ASP A 790 52.88 14.78 34.53
C ASP A 790 53.45 13.57 35.31
N GLU A 791 53.54 12.47 34.53
CA GLU A 791 54.47 11.33 34.51
C GLU A 791 54.84 10.55 35.81
N LYS A 792 54.33 9.30 35.86
CA LYS A 792 55.17 8.12 35.56
C LYS A 792 54.36 6.85 35.28
N GLU A 793 54.88 6.03 34.37
CA GLU A 793 54.39 4.66 34.15
C GLU A 793 54.64 3.80 35.40
N ASN A 794 53.61 3.07 35.83
CA ASN A 794 53.77 1.73 36.38
C ASN A 794 52.46 0.97 36.22
N GLY A 795 52.50 -0.18 35.55
CA GLY A 795 51.29 -0.95 35.24
C GLY A 795 50.67 -1.59 36.49
N SER A 796 49.38 -1.32 36.71
CA SER A 796 48.52 -2.14 37.57
C SER A 796 47.30 -2.55 36.74
N GLU A 797 47.04 -3.85 36.68
CA GLU A 797 46.02 -4.42 35.79
C GLU A 797 44.63 -3.82 36.02
N GLU A 798 43.97 -3.39 34.95
CA GLU A 798 42.52 -3.15 34.99
C GLU A 798 41.84 -4.45 35.40
N LYS A 799 41.10 -4.43 36.51
CA LYS A 799 40.16 -5.50 36.81
C LYS A 799 39.12 -5.52 35.70
N LYS A 800 39.12 -6.56 34.87
CA LYS A 800 38.05 -6.81 33.91
C LYS A 800 36.68 -6.65 34.60
N PRO A 801 35.69 -6.01 33.94
CA PRO A 801 34.30 -6.12 34.37
C PRO A 801 33.89 -7.59 34.55
N LYS A 802 32.86 -7.83 35.36
CA LYS A 802 32.19 -9.13 35.33
C LYS A 802 31.62 -9.34 33.92
N ASP A 803 31.69 -10.58 33.44
CA ASP A 803 30.92 -10.96 32.26
C ASP A 803 29.43 -10.93 32.62
N CYS A 804 28.67 -10.08 31.93
CA CYS A 804 27.29 -9.77 32.26
C CYS A 804 26.36 -10.71 31.48
N SER A 805 25.63 -11.58 32.19
CA SER A 805 24.69 -12.52 31.58
C SER A 805 23.28 -11.94 31.52
N PHE A 806 22.64 -12.08 30.37
CA PHE A 806 21.27 -11.65 30.10
C PHE A 806 20.40 -12.83 29.67
N ASP A 807 19.10 -12.75 29.96
CA ASP A 807 18.06 -13.57 29.33
C ASP A 807 17.27 -12.64 28.39
N VAL A 808 17.40 -12.82 27.08
CA VAL A 808 16.88 -11.87 26.09
C VAL A 808 15.76 -12.50 25.26
N ALA A 809 14.57 -11.93 25.30
CA ALA A 809 13.43 -12.36 24.50
C ALA A 809 13.24 -11.44 23.28
N PHE A 810 13.60 -11.93 22.10
CA PHE A 810 13.31 -11.28 20.82
C PHE A 810 11.88 -11.58 20.38
N VAL A 811 11.05 -10.56 20.26
CA VAL A 811 9.65 -10.67 19.81
C VAL A 811 9.54 -10.05 18.42
N ILE A 812 9.42 -10.88 17.39
CA ILE A 812 9.50 -10.45 15.98
C ILE A 812 8.13 -10.55 15.30
N ASP A 813 7.67 -9.42 14.77
CA ASP A 813 6.40 -9.31 14.04
C ASP A 813 6.55 -9.79 12.59
N ALA A 814 5.72 -10.76 12.22
CA ALA A 814 5.65 -11.35 10.88
C ALA A 814 4.30 -11.11 10.19
N SER A 815 3.56 -10.07 10.62
CA SER A 815 2.32 -9.62 10.00
C SER A 815 2.51 -9.07 8.58
N GLY A 816 1.39 -8.92 7.86
CA GLY A 816 1.37 -8.57 6.44
C GLY A 816 2.01 -7.22 6.12
N SER A 817 1.84 -6.20 6.97
CA SER A 817 2.41 -4.86 6.76
C SER A 817 3.94 -4.88 6.75
N LEU A 818 4.55 -5.80 7.49
CA LEU A 818 6.01 -5.94 7.60
C LEU A 818 6.62 -6.92 6.59
N LYS A 819 5.89 -7.43 5.57
CA LYS A 819 6.42 -8.45 4.64
C LYS A 819 7.82 -8.11 4.09
N GLN A 820 7.99 -6.92 3.51
CA GLN A 820 9.27 -6.49 2.94
C GLN A 820 10.29 -6.05 4.01
N ARG A 821 9.80 -5.66 5.20
CA ARG A 821 10.59 -5.20 6.35
C ARG A 821 10.97 -6.35 7.31
N TYR A 822 10.57 -7.60 7.01
CA TYR A 822 10.74 -8.75 7.89
C TYR A 822 12.21 -9.18 8.03
N LEU A 823 12.98 -9.21 6.93
CA LEU A 823 14.42 -9.47 7.02
C LEU A 823 15.14 -8.38 7.80
N LYS A 824 14.74 -7.11 7.66
CA LYS A 824 15.33 -5.99 8.40
C LYS A 824 15.19 -6.16 9.92
N GLN A 825 14.03 -6.62 10.40
CA GLN A 825 13.85 -7.01 11.81
C GLN A 825 14.80 -8.15 12.23
N VAL A 826 14.97 -9.16 11.38
CA VAL A 826 15.82 -10.35 11.62
C VAL A 826 17.31 -9.99 11.63
N GLU A 827 17.76 -9.11 10.73
CA GLU A 827 19.12 -8.57 10.67
C GLU A 827 19.42 -7.70 11.90
N MET A 828 18.55 -6.73 12.21
CA MET A 828 18.70 -5.88 13.39
C MET A 828 18.74 -6.73 14.68
N ALA A 829 17.83 -7.70 14.83
CA ALA A 829 17.87 -8.63 15.96
C ALA A 829 19.18 -9.45 16.00
N SER A 830 19.70 -9.87 14.84
CA SER A 830 20.98 -10.56 14.73
C SER A 830 22.18 -9.68 15.14
N GLU A 831 22.18 -8.39 14.82
CA GLU A 831 23.19 -7.44 15.34
C GLU A 831 23.10 -7.28 16.87
N LEU A 832 21.90 -7.21 17.43
CA LEU A 832 21.72 -7.05 18.89
C LEU A 832 22.20 -8.27 19.67
N VAL A 833 22.08 -9.48 19.13
CA VAL A 833 22.61 -10.71 19.75
C VAL A 833 24.13 -10.60 20.04
N ASP A 834 24.91 -9.98 19.14
CA ASP A 834 26.35 -9.79 19.34
C ASP A 834 26.71 -8.76 20.43
N ILE A 835 25.76 -7.92 20.86
CA ILE A 835 25.94 -6.97 21.97
C ILE A 835 25.76 -7.66 23.34
N PHE A 836 24.89 -8.67 23.43
CA PHE A 836 24.68 -9.45 24.65
C PHE A 836 25.67 -10.62 24.81
N GLY A 837 26.28 -11.06 23.71
CA GLY A 837 27.38 -12.03 23.70
C GLY A 837 26.99 -13.48 24.04
N GLU A 838 27.99 -14.37 23.95
CA GLU A 838 27.86 -15.83 24.14
C GLU A 838 27.59 -16.27 25.60
N ASN A 839 27.59 -15.35 26.57
CA ASN A 839 27.25 -15.60 27.99
C ASN A 839 25.77 -15.34 28.31
N SER A 840 24.95 -15.00 27.31
CA SER A 840 23.53 -14.66 27.45
C SER A 840 22.63 -15.73 26.81
N ASN A 841 21.46 -15.97 27.39
CA ASN A 841 20.44 -16.85 26.85
C ASN A 841 19.48 -16.09 25.95
N PHE A 842 19.00 -16.73 24.88
CA PHE A 842 18.15 -16.07 23.89
C PHE A 842 16.87 -16.88 23.64
N ALA A 843 15.73 -16.19 23.68
CA ALA A 843 14.45 -16.68 23.21
C ALA A 843 13.99 -15.90 21.97
N LEU A 844 13.19 -16.56 21.15
CA LEU A 844 12.58 -16.01 19.95
C LEU A 844 11.08 -16.30 19.97
N VAL A 845 10.28 -15.24 20.10
CA VAL A 845 8.83 -15.23 19.91
C VAL A 845 8.55 -14.64 18.52
N LYS A 846 7.65 -15.25 17.76
CA LYS A 846 7.28 -14.79 16.41
C LYS A 846 5.78 -14.87 16.20
N TYR A 847 5.17 -13.82 15.64
CA TYR A 847 3.70 -13.70 15.56
C TYR A 847 3.19 -13.13 14.24
N SER A 848 2.02 -13.61 13.78
CA SER A 848 1.28 -13.05 12.64
C SER A 848 -0.22 -13.39 12.67
N GLY A 849 -0.92 -12.84 13.64
CA GLY A 849 -2.38 -12.97 13.78
C GLY A 849 -2.77 -13.80 14.99
N LYS A 850 -4.02 -13.63 15.46
CA LYS A 850 -4.57 -14.19 16.72
C LYS A 850 -4.35 -15.69 16.97
N ARG A 851 -3.98 -16.48 15.96
CA ARG A 851 -3.70 -17.93 16.06
C ARG A 851 -2.37 -18.37 15.45
N GLN A 852 -1.50 -17.45 15.05
CA GLN A 852 -0.19 -17.75 14.45
C GLN A 852 0.95 -17.17 15.30
N ILE A 853 1.06 -17.61 16.55
CA ILE A 853 2.13 -17.23 17.46
C ILE A 853 2.97 -18.47 17.74
N ARG A 854 4.29 -18.33 17.64
CA ARG A 854 5.27 -19.42 17.77
C ARG A 854 6.40 -18.96 18.66
N VAL A 855 7.02 -19.91 19.35
CA VAL A 855 8.29 -19.71 20.05
C VAL A 855 9.32 -20.67 19.45
N PRO A 856 10.00 -20.32 18.33
CA PRO A 856 10.97 -21.22 17.70
C PRO A 856 12.20 -21.53 18.57
N VAL A 857 12.50 -20.68 19.56
CA VAL A 857 13.54 -20.90 20.57
C VAL A 857 13.00 -20.40 21.92
N PRO A 858 12.74 -21.26 22.91
CA PRO A 858 12.42 -20.84 24.27
C PRO A 858 13.70 -20.54 25.10
N LEU A 859 13.57 -19.85 26.23
CA LEU A 859 14.63 -19.72 27.21
C LEU A 859 15.03 -21.11 27.76
N GLY A 860 16.26 -21.26 28.24
CA GLY A 860 16.80 -22.53 28.74
C GLY A 860 17.03 -23.61 27.67
N SER A 861 16.86 -23.27 26.39
CA SER A 861 17.13 -24.18 25.25
C SER A 861 18.63 -24.41 24.97
N ASN A 862 19.52 -23.81 25.78
CA ASN A 862 20.98 -23.94 25.75
C ASN A 862 21.56 -23.74 24.34
N LYS A 863 21.18 -22.63 23.71
CA LYS A 863 21.66 -22.18 22.40
C LYS A 863 22.75 -21.14 22.56
N THR A 864 23.88 -21.34 21.89
CA THR A 864 24.90 -20.29 21.72
C THR A 864 24.32 -19.13 20.90
N ALA A 865 24.87 -17.93 21.05
CA ALA A 865 24.50 -16.76 20.24
C ALA A 865 24.66 -17.07 18.74
N THR A 866 25.71 -17.82 18.39
CA THR A 866 25.93 -18.34 17.03
C THR A 866 24.84 -19.31 16.57
N GLU A 867 24.40 -20.27 17.38
CA GLU A 867 23.27 -21.16 17.04
C GLU A 867 21.94 -20.37 16.94
N PHE A 868 21.69 -19.45 17.87
CA PHE A 868 20.49 -18.62 17.89
C PHE A 868 20.37 -17.78 16.62
N LYS A 869 21.43 -17.06 16.21
CA LYS A 869 21.47 -16.33 14.92
C LYS A 869 21.20 -17.25 13.73
N SER A 870 21.70 -18.49 13.76
CA SER A 870 21.45 -19.49 12.72
C SER A 870 20.00 -20.01 12.69
N ILE A 871 19.24 -19.89 13.78
CA ILE A 871 17.80 -20.22 13.83
C ILE A 871 16.96 -18.99 13.43
N LEU A 872 17.31 -17.82 13.95
CA LEU A 872 16.69 -16.51 13.69
C LEU A 872 16.67 -16.17 12.19
N THR A 873 17.83 -16.26 11.53
CA THR A 873 17.98 -16.01 10.08
C THR A 873 17.21 -16.98 9.18
N LYS A 874 16.80 -18.15 9.69
CA LYS A 874 16.04 -19.16 8.93
C LYS A 874 14.51 -19.08 9.12
N GLN A 875 14.01 -18.10 9.88
CA GLN A 875 12.57 -17.98 10.17
C GLN A 875 11.78 -17.43 8.98
N ARG A 876 11.29 -18.31 8.08
CA ARG A 876 10.42 -17.95 6.94
C ARG A 876 9.24 -17.05 7.36
N PHE A 877 8.97 -15.98 6.61
CA PHE A 877 7.84 -15.08 6.83
C PHE A 877 6.49 -15.83 6.93
N MET A 878 5.52 -15.28 7.67
CA MET A 878 4.26 -15.97 7.98
C MET A 878 3.03 -15.25 7.42
N GLY A 879 2.95 -13.92 7.55
CA GLY A 879 1.84 -13.12 7.02
C GLY A 879 0.57 -13.20 7.87
N GLY A 880 -0.27 -12.17 7.76
CA GLY A 880 -1.51 -12.05 8.52
C GLY A 880 -1.68 -10.68 9.17
N THR A 881 -2.31 -10.66 10.34
CA THR A 881 -2.61 -9.43 11.11
C THR A 881 -1.68 -9.27 12.30
N THR A 882 -1.53 -8.06 12.82
CA THR A 882 -0.67 -7.77 13.97
C THR A 882 -1.43 -8.03 15.29
N PHE A 883 -0.83 -8.76 16.22
CA PHE A 883 -1.37 -9.07 17.55
C PHE A 883 -0.21 -9.06 18.56
N THR A 884 0.29 -7.84 18.84
CA THR A 884 1.49 -7.62 19.66
C THR A 884 1.22 -7.93 21.13
N ASP A 885 -0.01 -7.69 21.57
CA ASP A 885 -0.56 -8.09 22.87
C ASP A 885 -0.27 -9.57 23.21
N LEU A 886 -0.67 -10.49 22.33
CA LEU A 886 -0.53 -11.92 22.55
C LEU A 886 0.93 -12.41 22.40
N ALA A 887 1.75 -11.66 21.67
CA ALA A 887 3.20 -11.92 21.57
C ALA A 887 3.95 -11.49 22.85
N LEU A 888 3.53 -10.39 23.48
CA LEU A 888 4.03 -9.95 24.79
C LEU A 888 3.66 -10.94 25.89
N ASP A 889 2.47 -11.53 25.86
CA ASP A 889 2.10 -12.59 26.79
C ASP A 889 3.00 -13.83 26.63
N LYS A 890 3.39 -14.20 25.40
CA LYS A 890 4.38 -15.27 25.21
C LYS A 890 5.78 -14.87 25.71
N ALA A 891 6.20 -13.61 25.55
CA ALA A 891 7.47 -13.15 26.13
C ALA A 891 7.44 -13.16 27.67
N PHE A 892 6.31 -12.80 28.28
CA PHE A 892 6.10 -12.89 29.72
C PHE A 892 6.11 -14.34 30.22
N ASP A 893 5.50 -15.27 29.49
CA ASP A 893 5.56 -16.70 29.82
C ASP A 893 7.00 -17.22 29.87
N GLU A 894 7.86 -16.85 28.92
CA GLU A 894 9.28 -17.24 28.93
C GLU A 894 10.00 -16.73 30.19
N PHE A 895 9.78 -15.47 30.60
CA PHE A 895 10.40 -14.87 31.79
C PHE A 895 9.84 -15.35 33.15
N ASN A 896 8.74 -16.10 33.14
CA ASN A 896 8.21 -16.80 34.33
C ASN A 896 8.33 -18.34 34.19
N GLY A 897 8.87 -18.83 33.07
CA GLY A 897 9.03 -20.25 32.77
C GLY A 897 10.30 -20.86 33.37
N PRO A 898 10.40 -22.21 33.41
CA PRO A 898 11.52 -22.93 34.00
C PRO A 898 12.83 -22.83 33.19
N GLY A 899 12.80 -22.20 32.01
CA GLY A 899 13.97 -21.96 31.17
C GLY A 899 14.75 -20.69 31.52
N ARG A 900 14.17 -19.78 32.32
CA ARG A 900 14.85 -18.55 32.75
C ARG A 900 15.97 -18.86 33.75
N ASN A 901 17.13 -18.21 33.58
CA ASN A 901 18.15 -18.16 34.62
C ASN A 901 17.82 -17.07 35.66
N GLY A 902 17.83 -17.44 36.94
CA GLY A 902 17.59 -16.50 38.04
C GLY A 902 18.70 -15.47 38.22
N ASP A 903 19.94 -15.82 37.83
CA ASP A 903 21.13 -14.97 37.96
C ASP A 903 21.37 -14.06 36.72
N SER A 904 20.58 -14.20 35.66
CA SER A 904 20.70 -13.41 34.41
C SER A 904 19.69 -12.25 34.36
N HIS A 905 20.11 -11.13 33.77
CA HIS A 905 19.27 -9.94 33.65
C HIS A 905 18.25 -10.09 32.51
N PRO A 906 16.92 -10.04 32.77
CA PRO A 906 15.90 -10.22 31.74
C PRO A 906 15.74 -8.96 30.88
N VAL A 907 15.65 -9.09 29.55
CA VAL A 907 15.39 -7.98 28.61
C VAL A 907 14.45 -8.44 27.48
N ALA A 908 13.38 -7.71 27.23
CA ALA A 908 12.49 -7.94 26.08
C ALA A 908 12.78 -6.95 24.95
N ILE A 909 12.83 -7.44 23.71
CA ILE A 909 13.16 -6.65 22.52
C ILE A 909 12.11 -6.91 21.45
N VAL A 910 11.22 -5.94 21.24
CA VAL A 910 9.98 -6.10 20.46
C VAL A 910 10.08 -5.33 19.16
N PHE A 911 10.06 -6.02 18.04
CA PHE A 911 10.05 -5.44 16.70
C PHE A 911 8.64 -5.49 16.11
N THR A 912 8.12 -4.36 15.63
CA THR A 912 6.80 -4.24 14.97
C THR A 912 6.72 -2.90 14.19
N ASP A 913 5.60 -2.62 13.54
CA ASP A 913 5.20 -1.27 13.11
C ASP A 913 4.07 -0.66 13.98
N GLY A 914 3.57 -1.41 14.98
CA GLY A 914 2.67 -0.90 16.02
C GLY A 914 1.19 -0.84 15.61
N PHE A 915 0.77 -1.62 14.61
CA PHE A 915 -0.65 -1.68 14.21
C PHE A 915 -1.37 -2.93 14.75
N SER A 916 -1.12 -3.30 16.01
CA SER A 916 -1.82 -4.40 16.69
C SER A 916 -3.35 -4.23 16.61
N ARG A 917 -4.04 -5.34 16.36
CA ARG A 917 -5.51 -5.39 16.30
C ARG A 917 -6.19 -5.30 17.66
N THR A 918 -5.40 -5.34 18.73
CA THR A 918 -5.81 -5.27 20.14
C THR A 918 -4.71 -4.54 20.92
N ASP A 919 -5.11 -3.75 21.91
CA ASP A 919 -4.22 -2.94 22.75
C ASP A 919 -3.14 -3.81 23.44
N PRO A 920 -1.84 -3.58 23.20
CA PRO A 920 -0.77 -4.32 23.86
C PRO A 920 -0.45 -3.84 25.28
N LEU A 921 -0.88 -2.64 25.71
CA LEU A 921 -0.52 -2.05 27.00
C LEU A 921 -0.82 -2.96 28.21
N PRO A 922 -1.98 -3.65 28.31
CA PRO A 922 -2.27 -4.55 29.43
C PRO A 922 -1.34 -5.75 29.52
N ASN A 923 -0.71 -6.14 28.40
CA ASN A 923 0.19 -7.29 28.31
C ASN A 923 1.66 -6.85 28.43
N ALA A 924 2.03 -5.71 27.85
CA ALA A 924 3.30 -5.03 28.09
C ALA A 924 3.51 -4.75 29.58
N LYS A 925 2.45 -4.26 30.26
CA LYS A 925 2.47 -4.00 31.70
C LYS A 925 2.85 -5.21 32.55
N LYS A 926 2.54 -6.45 32.12
CA LYS A 926 2.95 -7.67 32.86
C LYS A 926 4.48 -7.79 32.93
N LEU A 927 5.19 -7.36 31.89
CA LEU A 927 6.66 -7.27 31.87
C LEU A 927 7.14 -6.07 32.68
N HIS A 928 6.48 -4.91 32.56
CA HIS A 928 6.83 -3.68 33.28
C HIS A 928 6.71 -3.85 34.81
N ASP A 929 5.62 -4.46 35.30
CA ASP A 929 5.36 -4.75 36.72
C ASP A 929 6.32 -5.81 37.30
N LYS A 930 7.09 -6.51 36.44
CA LYS A 930 8.21 -7.40 36.82
C LYS A 930 9.58 -6.70 36.75
N SER A 931 9.60 -5.39 36.49
CA SER A 931 10.82 -4.59 36.23
C SER A 931 11.69 -5.12 35.09
N ILE A 932 11.07 -5.75 34.08
CA ILE A 932 11.77 -6.21 32.87
C ILE A 932 11.83 -5.02 31.89
N PRO A 933 13.03 -4.58 31.44
CA PRO A 933 13.15 -3.59 30.38
C PRO A 933 12.62 -4.16 29.06
N VAL A 934 11.58 -3.52 28.53
CA VAL A 934 11.03 -3.75 27.20
C VAL A 934 11.48 -2.62 26.30
N PHE A 935 12.21 -2.96 25.25
CA PHE A 935 12.59 -2.07 24.15
C PHE A 935 11.64 -2.29 22.97
N ALA A 936 11.10 -1.21 22.42
CA ALA A 936 10.18 -1.27 21.28
C ALA A 936 10.85 -0.66 20.03
N ILE A 937 10.93 -1.44 18.96
CA ILE A 937 11.61 -1.07 17.71
C ILE A 937 10.57 -0.98 16.60
N GLY A 938 10.24 0.26 16.24
CA GLY A 938 9.47 0.58 15.05
C GLY A 938 10.30 0.40 13.79
N VAL A 939 10.18 -0.72 13.08
CA VAL A 939 10.87 -0.90 11.80
C VAL A 939 10.08 -0.17 10.71
N SER A 940 10.36 1.12 10.56
CA SER A 940 9.64 2.01 9.66
C SER A 940 10.04 1.84 8.21
N ASP A 941 11.33 1.80 7.90
CA ASP A 941 11.91 1.96 6.57
C ASP A 941 11.35 3.15 5.76
N GLY A 942 10.90 4.20 6.46
CA GLY A 942 10.22 5.37 5.88
C GLY A 942 8.70 5.25 5.78
N HIS A 943 8.11 4.09 6.07
CA HIS A 943 6.67 3.91 6.24
C HIS A 943 6.22 4.44 7.61
N THR A 944 4.93 4.73 7.78
CA THR A 944 4.40 5.18 9.08
C THR A 944 4.43 4.01 10.08
N VAL A 945 4.88 4.27 11.31
CA VAL A 945 4.72 3.38 12.47
C VAL A 945 3.86 4.05 13.53
N ASN A 946 3.20 3.26 14.37
CA ASN A 946 2.38 3.76 15.47
C ASN A 946 3.25 4.03 16.70
N GLU A 947 3.90 5.20 16.75
CA GLU A 947 4.76 5.58 17.88
C GLU A 947 4.05 5.55 19.24
N ARG A 948 2.71 5.71 19.28
CA ARG A 948 1.93 5.51 20.52
C ARG A 948 2.06 4.06 20.98
N GLU A 949 1.70 3.10 20.12
CA GLU A 949 1.74 1.68 20.48
C GLU A 949 3.16 1.22 20.85
N LEU A 950 4.20 1.74 20.18
CA LEU A 950 5.59 1.47 20.56
C LEU A 950 5.92 1.99 21.98
N ARG A 951 5.41 3.16 22.39
CA ARG A 951 5.56 3.69 23.76
C ARG A 951 4.75 2.91 24.78
N ASP A 952 3.58 2.40 24.39
CA ASP A 952 2.74 1.54 25.24
C ASP A 952 3.35 0.15 25.45
N ILE A 953 4.16 -0.33 24.49
CA ILE A 953 4.95 -1.57 24.60
C ILE A 953 6.19 -1.38 25.49
N ALA A 954 6.91 -0.27 25.33
CA ALA A 954 8.18 -0.03 26.01
C ALA A 954 8.01 0.28 27.52
N THR A 955 8.99 -0.13 28.35
CA THR A 955 8.95 0.17 29.81
C THR A 955 9.24 1.64 30.13
N ASP A 956 9.94 2.34 29.22
CA ASP A 956 10.21 3.78 29.29
C ASP A 956 10.03 4.36 27.87
N PRO A 957 9.43 5.55 27.69
CA PRO A 957 9.35 6.21 26.38
C PRO A 957 10.70 6.42 25.67
N ALA A 958 11.82 6.48 26.40
CA ALA A 958 13.18 6.53 25.87
C ALA A 958 13.69 5.16 25.35
N HIS A 959 13.01 4.06 25.67
CA HIS A 959 13.28 2.73 25.13
C HIS A 959 12.53 2.45 23.79
N VAL A 960 11.93 3.49 23.20
CA VAL A 960 11.35 3.44 21.85
C VAL A 960 12.38 3.88 20.82
N TYR A 961 12.68 2.99 19.89
CA TYR A 961 13.61 3.21 18.80
C TYR A 961 12.94 2.95 17.45
N LEU A 962 13.53 3.51 16.40
CA LEU A 962 13.19 3.22 15.02
C LEU A 962 14.40 2.59 14.33
N ASP A 963 14.17 1.86 13.25
CA ASP A 963 15.24 1.43 12.36
C ASP A 963 16.11 2.59 11.85
N THR A 964 15.54 3.79 11.72
CA THR A 964 16.25 5.03 11.36
C THR A 964 17.19 5.58 12.45
N ASN A 965 17.03 5.17 13.71
CA ASN A 965 17.91 5.55 14.83
C ASN A 965 18.59 4.35 15.52
N PHE A 966 18.62 3.19 14.87
CA PHE A 966 19.08 1.91 15.43
C PHE A 966 20.46 1.93 16.10
N GLN A 967 21.39 2.79 15.66
CA GLN A 967 22.67 2.94 16.36
C GLN A 967 22.51 3.42 17.81
N ALA A 968 21.53 4.29 18.11
CA ALA A 968 21.27 4.74 19.48
C ALA A 968 20.74 3.61 20.38
N LEU A 969 20.00 2.63 19.82
CA LEU A 969 19.61 1.41 20.54
C LEU A 969 20.85 0.57 20.85
N LYS A 970 21.73 0.36 19.86
CA LYS A 970 22.99 -0.36 20.05
C LYS A 970 23.87 0.30 21.12
N ASP A 971 24.01 1.62 21.07
CA ASP A 971 24.78 2.39 22.07
C ASP A 971 24.18 2.27 23.48
N THR A 972 22.85 2.30 23.59
CA THR A 972 22.12 2.15 24.87
C THR A 972 22.26 0.74 25.44
N LEU A 973 22.17 -0.30 24.61
CA LEU A 973 22.37 -1.70 25.05
C LEU A 973 23.84 -1.98 25.39
N VAL A 974 24.78 -1.35 24.70
CA VAL A 974 26.23 -1.35 25.03
C VAL A 974 26.52 -0.56 26.31
N GLN A 975 25.65 0.35 26.75
CA GLN A 975 25.72 0.96 28.07
C GLN A 975 25.10 0.03 29.14
N LEU A 976 23.94 -0.57 28.86
CA LEU A 976 23.27 -1.52 29.75
C LEU A 976 24.18 -2.71 30.12
N SER A 977 24.89 -3.29 29.15
CA SER A 977 25.85 -4.39 29.37
C SER A 977 27.14 -4.00 30.10
N LYS A 978 27.33 -2.71 30.41
CA LYS A 978 28.43 -2.19 31.26
C LYS A 978 27.98 -1.80 32.67
N THR A 979 26.68 -1.86 32.97
CA THR A 979 26.09 -1.44 34.26
C THR A 979 25.61 -2.58 35.15
N CYS A 980 25.87 -3.84 34.76
CA CYS A 980 25.53 -5.07 35.49
C CYS A 980 26.67 -5.62 36.37
#